data_AF-A0A951L3D8-F1
#
_entry.id   AF-A0A951L3D8-F1
#
_cell.length_a   1.000
_cell.length_b   1.000
_cell.length_c   1.000
_cell.angle_alpha   90.00
_cell.angle_beta   90.00
_cell.angle_gamma   90.00
#
_symmetry.space_group_name_H-M   'P 1'
#
loop_
_entity.id
_entity.type
_entity.pdbx_description
1 polymer ?
#
loop_
_entity_poly.entity_id
_entity_poly.type
_entity_poly.pdbx_seq_one_letter_code
_entity_poly.pdbx_strand_id
1 'polypeptide(L)'
;MREGLRIYNLFPTLAGTTRDWARHLPRIAAMGFNAVYLNPFHYPGFSGSLYAVKDYYRLNPRFRGDEPGDDDSLLSSFAEAARHQGLRVIMDLVVNHTSKDSELVASNPDWFTRDPRGNVVSPYATNPADPTQKTVWGDLAELDYRPPQQRQILAYFQQLVRHYIGLGFAGFRCDAAYKVPAEVWRGLINDAKEADPDVVFCAENLGAPKEAVLALGSAGFDYLFNSVKWWDFESPWLLEQYEQFRRIAPSIGFPESHDTDRLVNELRAGGIPEIQIEPRYRQAYAFAAAYSTGVMMPMGFEYGWSRRLDVVADIEREPEPKRFDLAEFIAETNALKRSIPALNEEGPQRRLNNQADPVVVLERRTESGDDRAFTLVNTQEQETGRVEIEGFVVEVVPLGVEVREAASTRSEHPVLQHSQWHPEDRIQIEEVYPELDGGRYPVKRIVGDLFEVWADVFRDGHDKLRGVVKYRLEEEAWREAPLVFYDNDRWVGRFRLDTVGLWRYTIEAWTDHFESWRDEIEKKLAADQNVDLELVEGRKIVEAALPQARGRDAAFLERALRDFERSDSADRGELLRSSEIRDVMERCSIRGDAVRYRRDLEVVVDRGEASFAAWYEMFPRSQGVEPGKGATFDDCIARLPEIARLGFDVVYLVPIHPIGRVNRKGRDNSTVAGPGDPGSPYAIGSEEGGHQAVNPELGTLGDFRRFVSAAAALGMEVALDFAIQAAPDHPWVREHREWFRFRPDGTIKYAENPPKKYEDIVNVDFDNPDREGLWTELRDTILFWVGEGVRIFRVDNPHTKPLPFWEWLIHEVKTRCPQAIFLSEAFTRPKMMRALAKSGFTQSYTYFTWRNSKSELIEYLTELTGYPAREYFRPNFFTNTPDILPVFLQEGGRPAFRIRLVLAATLSPVYGIYNGFELCENTPIPGREEYLHSEKYEYKVWDWDRPGNIKDDIAVLNRFRRHNPALQEFVNLRFLACNDPNILAYCKTSMDRANTVIVVVNLDPHSPHEDTVELPITEFGISTDATYTLDEAFTGRAVACRGSYQRFHLDPA
;
A
#
# COMPACT_ATOMS: atom_id res chain seq x y z
N MET A 1 4.22 7.99 31.21
CA MET A 1 3.28 8.25 30.10
C MET A 1 3.64 9.64 29.56
N ARG A 2 4.06 9.76 28.30
CA ARG A 2 4.28 11.08 27.68
C ARG A 2 2.89 11.68 27.43
N GLU A 3 2.63 12.90 27.91
CA GLU A 3 1.36 13.59 27.67
C GLU A 3 1.41 14.33 26.33
N GLY A 4 0.37 14.21 25.51
CA GLY A 4 0.25 14.96 24.25
C GLY A 4 0.13 16.47 24.48
N LEU A 5 0.57 17.28 23.52
CA LEU A 5 0.47 18.74 23.60
C LEU A 5 -0.98 19.22 23.55
N ARG A 6 -1.38 20.05 24.51
CA ARG A 6 -2.65 20.77 24.54
C ARG A 6 -2.30 22.25 24.55
N ILE A 7 -2.42 22.87 23.39
CA ILE A 7 -1.90 24.20 23.09
C ILE A 7 -3.05 25.22 23.05
N TYR A 8 -2.94 26.26 23.86
CA TYR A 8 -3.80 27.43 23.76
C TYR A 8 -3.08 28.52 22.97
N ASN A 9 -3.59 28.89 21.79
CA ASN A 9 -3.02 30.00 21.03
C ASN A 9 -3.52 31.34 21.61
N LEU A 10 -2.62 32.01 22.33
CA LEU A 10 -2.82 33.33 22.91
C LEU A 10 -2.41 34.39 21.89
N PHE A 11 -3.39 34.98 21.21
CA PHE A 11 -3.15 35.89 20.10
C PHE A 11 -2.70 37.28 20.59
N PRO A 12 -1.46 37.73 20.37
CA PRO A 12 -0.89 38.93 21.00
C PRO A 12 -1.68 40.23 20.78
N THR A 13 -2.20 40.45 19.55
CA THR A 13 -2.95 41.69 19.22
C THR A 13 -4.30 41.78 19.93
N LEU A 14 -4.87 40.65 20.35
CA LEU A 14 -6.06 40.59 21.20
C LEU A 14 -5.73 40.62 22.69
N ALA A 15 -4.69 39.90 23.08
CA ALA A 15 -4.32 39.73 24.48
C ALA A 15 -3.70 40.99 25.10
N GLY A 16 -3.18 41.92 24.29
CA GLY A 16 -2.65 43.20 24.76
C GLY A 16 -1.16 43.14 25.05
N THR A 17 -0.74 43.69 26.20
CA THR A 17 0.68 43.74 26.59
C THR A 17 1.16 42.43 27.19
N THR A 18 2.47 42.21 27.32
CA THR A 18 3.07 41.04 27.99
C THR A 18 2.49 40.82 29.39
N ARG A 19 2.19 41.90 30.11
CA ARG A 19 1.49 41.86 31.40
C ARG A 19 0.07 41.30 31.28
N ASP A 20 -0.67 41.72 30.25
CA ASP A 20 -2.02 41.23 29.99
C ASP A 20 -2.01 39.77 29.54
N TRP A 21 -0.97 39.34 28.81
CA TRP A 21 -0.77 37.92 28.46
C TRP A 21 -0.69 37.06 29.72
N ALA A 22 0.09 37.49 30.70
CA ALA A 22 0.25 36.77 31.97
C ALA A 22 -1.08 36.62 32.74
N ARG A 23 -2.01 37.57 32.61
CA ARG A 23 -3.34 37.50 33.25
C ARG A 23 -4.22 36.38 32.70
N HIS A 24 -3.94 35.89 31.49
CA HIS A 24 -4.69 34.78 30.90
C HIS A 24 -4.16 33.40 31.34
N LEU A 25 -2.96 33.30 31.89
CA LEU A 25 -2.34 32.00 32.21
C LEU A 25 -3.19 31.15 33.20
N PRO A 26 -3.75 31.70 34.30
CA PRO A 26 -4.55 30.90 35.23
C PRO A 26 -5.78 30.28 34.57
N ARG A 27 -6.48 31.02 33.69
CA ARG A 27 -7.66 30.47 32.99
C ARG A 27 -7.27 29.45 31.92
N ILE A 28 -6.12 29.64 31.26
CA ILE A 28 -5.60 28.67 30.27
C ILE A 28 -5.26 27.35 30.96
N ALA A 29 -4.56 27.41 32.10
CA ALA A 29 -4.26 26.24 32.91
C ALA A 29 -5.53 25.57 33.46
N ALA A 30 -6.53 26.36 33.91
CA ALA A 30 -7.81 25.84 34.38
C ALA A 30 -8.59 25.07 33.30
N MET A 31 -8.41 25.41 32.02
CA MET A 31 -8.97 24.66 30.87
C MET A 31 -8.18 23.40 30.52
N GLY A 32 -7.13 23.03 31.27
CA GLY A 32 -6.38 21.78 31.07
C GLY A 32 -5.34 21.81 29.95
N PHE A 33 -5.03 22.99 29.40
CA PHE A 33 -3.90 23.16 28.48
C PHE A 33 -2.57 23.01 29.21
N ASN A 34 -1.55 22.49 28.52
CA ASN A 34 -0.18 22.34 29.04
C ASN A 34 0.84 23.19 28.26
N ALA A 35 0.38 23.94 27.25
CA ALA A 35 1.19 24.88 26.50
C ALA A 35 0.38 26.12 26.12
N VAL A 36 1.06 27.27 26.07
CA VAL A 36 0.57 28.52 25.50
C VAL A 36 1.43 28.85 24.28
N TYR A 37 0.80 29.10 23.15
CA TYR A 37 1.46 29.49 21.91
C TYR A 37 1.22 30.98 21.64
N LEU A 38 2.29 31.69 21.28
CA LEU A 38 2.28 33.08 20.84
C LEU A 38 2.64 33.17 19.35
N ASN A 39 1.76 33.78 18.56
CA ASN A 39 2.12 34.30 17.23
C ASN A 39 3.30 35.30 17.33
N PRO A 40 3.95 35.67 16.22
CA PRO A 40 5.15 36.50 16.28
C PRO A 40 4.91 37.80 17.03
N PHE A 41 5.76 38.09 18.02
CA PHE A 41 5.69 39.30 18.83
C PHE A 41 6.84 40.27 18.55
N HIS A 42 7.69 39.93 17.59
CA HIS A 42 8.86 40.70 17.20
C HIS A 42 8.50 42.05 16.56
N TYR A 43 9.46 42.96 16.52
CA TYR A 43 9.31 44.26 15.88
C TYR A 43 9.00 44.09 14.39
N PRO A 44 7.81 44.54 13.90
CA PRO A 44 7.38 44.29 12.54
C PRO A 44 7.97 45.33 11.56
N GLY A 45 7.98 44.96 10.29
CA GLY A 45 8.36 45.84 9.19
C GLY A 45 7.28 46.84 8.80
N PHE A 46 7.49 47.52 7.68
CA PHE A 46 6.63 48.63 7.23
C PHE A 46 5.15 48.27 7.04
N SER A 47 4.80 47.00 6.80
CA SER A 47 3.42 46.55 6.66
C SER A 47 2.68 46.46 8.00
N GLY A 48 3.42 46.39 9.12
CA GLY A 48 2.86 46.17 10.45
C GLY A 48 2.39 44.73 10.70
N SER A 49 2.56 43.82 9.74
CA SER A 49 2.25 42.40 9.91
C SER A 49 3.16 41.74 10.94
N LEU A 50 2.60 40.94 11.84
CA LEU A 50 3.38 40.13 12.80
C LEU A 50 4.38 39.19 12.10
N TYR A 51 4.00 38.62 10.97
CA TYR A 51 4.87 37.71 10.20
C TYR A 51 5.91 38.45 9.34
N ALA A 52 5.75 39.75 9.12
CA ALA A 52 6.78 40.59 8.49
C ALA A 52 7.81 41.03 9.53
N VAL A 53 8.56 40.09 10.10
CA VAL A 53 9.54 40.39 11.16
C VAL A 53 10.67 41.26 10.61
N LYS A 54 10.90 42.43 11.20
CA LYS A 54 12.00 43.33 10.83
C LYS A 54 13.23 43.08 11.69
N ASP A 55 13.03 42.91 12.99
CA ASP A 55 14.07 42.64 13.98
C ASP A 55 13.59 41.55 14.95
N TYR A 56 14.30 40.42 14.92
CA TYR A 56 13.99 39.21 15.68
C TYR A 56 14.34 39.30 17.18
N TYR A 57 15.11 40.31 17.63
CA TYR A 57 15.51 40.43 19.04
C TYR A 57 14.75 41.52 19.78
N ARG A 58 13.94 42.30 19.07
CA ARG A 58 13.21 43.42 19.64
C ARG A 58 11.72 43.11 19.73
N LEU A 59 11.12 43.39 20.89
CA LEU A 59 9.69 43.25 21.08
C LEU A 59 8.92 44.32 20.31
N ASN A 60 7.79 43.95 19.71
CA ASN A 60 6.87 44.92 19.12
C ASN A 60 6.41 45.91 20.21
N PRO A 61 6.58 47.24 20.02
CA PRO A 61 6.20 48.24 21.01
C PRO A 61 4.73 48.16 21.44
N ARG A 62 3.86 47.60 20.58
CA ARG A 62 2.45 47.35 20.89
C ARG A 62 2.26 46.43 22.10
N PHE A 63 3.21 45.55 22.37
CA PHE A 63 3.11 44.51 23.39
C PHE A 63 3.90 44.80 24.67
N ARG A 64 4.75 45.83 24.68
CA ARG A 64 5.64 46.12 25.81
C ARG A 64 4.91 46.64 27.06
N GLY A 65 3.89 47.48 26.87
CA GLY A 65 3.24 48.20 27.97
C GLY A 65 4.16 49.22 28.66
N ASP A 66 3.74 49.72 29.84
CA ASP A 66 4.50 50.69 30.65
C ASP A 66 5.46 50.02 31.67
N GLU A 67 5.72 48.72 31.54
CA GLU A 67 6.51 47.98 32.54
C GLU A 67 8.02 48.30 32.47
N PRO A 68 8.68 48.49 33.62
CA PRO A 68 10.12 48.72 33.67
C PRO A 68 10.88 47.41 33.39
N GLY A 69 11.83 47.44 32.45
CA GLY A 69 12.63 46.28 32.04
C GLY A 69 12.99 46.38 30.56
N ASP A 70 13.98 45.63 30.09
CA ASP A 70 14.23 45.44 28.65
C ASP A 70 13.31 44.35 28.07
N ASP A 71 13.33 44.18 26.74
CA ASP A 71 12.42 43.27 26.04
C ASP A 71 12.59 41.81 26.51
N ASP A 72 13.83 41.37 26.68
CA ASP A 72 14.18 40.02 27.15
C ASP A 72 13.67 39.76 28.57
N SER A 73 13.83 40.72 29.48
CA SER A 73 13.34 40.61 30.86
C SER A 73 11.83 40.46 30.93
N LEU A 74 11.09 41.18 30.07
CA LEU A 74 9.63 41.10 30.00
C LEU A 74 9.16 39.74 29.48
N LEU A 75 9.80 39.22 28.43
CA LEU A 75 9.49 37.91 27.85
C LEU A 75 9.88 36.77 28.80
N SER A 76 11.04 36.87 29.46
CA SER A 76 11.46 35.90 30.47
C SER A 76 10.52 35.86 31.67
N SER A 77 10.01 37.02 32.10
CA SER A 77 9.03 37.10 33.19
C SER A 77 7.70 36.43 32.81
N PHE A 78 7.26 36.59 31.57
CA PHE A 78 6.07 35.90 31.06
C PHE A 78 6.29 34.38 30.99
N ALA A 79 7.44 33.93 30.46
CA ALA A 79 7.78 32.51 30.38
C ALA A 79 7.86 31.85 31.77
N GLU A 80 8.43 32.55 32.76
CA GLU A 80 8.42 32.12 34.15
C GLU A 80 7.01 32.04 34.74
N ALA A 81 6.17 33.05 34.51
CA ALA A 81 4.78 33.03 34.97
C ALA A 81 3.99 31.85 34.37
N ALA A 82 4.21 31.54 33.09
CA ALA A 82 3.59 30.38 32.43
C ALA A 82 4.08 29.06 33.05
N ARG A 83 5.39 28.92 33.28
CA ARG A 83 5.98 27.76 33.94
C ARG A 83 5.41 27.53 35.34
N HIS A 84 5.18 28.59 36.12
CA HIS A 84 4.53 28.49 37.43
C HIS A 84 3.09 27.95 37.37
N GLN A 85 2.41 28.10 36.23
CA GLN A 85 1.09 27.53 35.97
C GLN A 85 1.17 26.14 35.30
N GLY A 86 2.37 25.58 35.10
CA GLY A 86 2.57 24.31 34.41
C GLY A 86 2.44 24.39 32.88
N LEU A 87 2.54 25.59 32.30
CA LEU A 87 2.41 25.84 30.87
C LEU A 87 3.78 26.01 30.21
N ARG A 88 4.01 25.29 29.12
CA ARG A 88 5.14 25.54 28.19
C ARG A 88 4.84 26.76 27.33
N VAL A 89 5.80 27.66 27.14
CA VAL A 89 5.63 28.75 26.16
C VAL A 89 6.20 28.32 24.82
N ILE A 90 5.35 28.35 23.79
CA ILE A 90 5.69 28.10 22.39
C ILE A 90 5.60 29.43 21.64
N MET A 91 6.55 29.73 20.77
CA MET A 91 6.49 30.90 19.89
C MET A 91 6.52 30.50 18.42
N ASP A 92 6.02 31.37 17.54
CA ASP A 92 6.30 31.21 16.12
C ASP A 92 7.75 31.52 15.78
N LEU A 93 8.32 30.64 14.97
CA LEU A 93 9.65 30.73 14.39
C LEU A 93 9.51 30.89 12.88
N VAL A 94 9.73 32.12 12.41
CA VAL A 94 9.67 32.50 10.99
C VAL A 94 11.08 32.47 10.42
N VAL A 95 11.36 31.49 9.56
CA VAL A 95 12.71 31.24 9.01
C VAL A 95 12.73 31.17 7.49
N ASN A 96 11.58 31.07 6.85
CA ASN A 96 11.41 31.09 5.40
C ASN A 96 11.54 32.51 4.82
N HIS A 97 11.26 33.56 5.60
CA HIS A 97 11.28 34.95 5.13
C HIS A 97 11.51 35.97 6.27
N THR A 98 11.61 37.25 5.91
CA THR A 98 11.64 38.42 6.80
C THR A 98 10.93 39.60 6.12
N SER A 99 10.78 40.76 6.77
CA SER A 99 10.28 41.95 6.07
C SER A 99 11.31 42.53 5.10
N LYS A 100 10.86 43.12 3.98
CA LYS A 100 11.76 43.77 3.01
C LYS A 100 12.60 44.92 3.60
N ASP A 101 12.12 45.57 4.66
CA ASP A 101 12.88 46.62 5.37
C ASP A 101 13.62 46.09 6.61
N SER A 102 13.80 44.77 6.73
CA SER A 102 14.61 44.14 7.79
C SER A 102 16.08 44.55 7.73
N GLU A 103 16.69 44.66 8.91
CA GLU A 103 18.13 44.83 9.03
C GLU A 103 18.92 43.70 8.38
N LEU A 104 18.35 42.48 8.31
CA LEU A 104 18.97 41.35 7.61
C LEU A 104 19.07 41.60 6.11
N VAL A 105 18.04 42.19 5.48
CA VAL A 105 18.07 42.51 4.04
C VAL A 105 19.15 43.56 3.74
N ALA A 106 19.33 44.53 4.64
CA ALA A 106 20.34 45.58 4.48
C ALA A 106 21.77 45.08 4.74
N SER A 107 21.96 44.25 5.77
CA SER A 107 23.29 43.78 6.22
C SER A 107 23.77 42.53 5.49
N ASN A 108 22.85 41.66 5.06
CA ASN A 108 23.13 40.38 4.40
C ASN A 108 22.33 40.24 3.09
N PRO A 109 22.54 41.13 2.10
CA PRO A 109 21.75 41.17 0.87
C PRO A 109 21.82 39.88 0.04
N ASP A 110 22.86 39.06 0.23
CA ASP A 110 23.08 37.80 -0.47
C ASP A 110 22.28 36.62 0.13
N TRP A 111 21.68 36.79 1.31
CA TRP A 111 20.85 35.74 1.95
C TRP A 111 19.45 35.63 1.34
N PHE A 112 19.09 36.51 0.41
CA PHE A 112 17.72 36.62 -0.09
C PHE A 112 17.64 36.26 -1.57
N THR A 113 16.55 35.59 -1.94
CA THR A 113 16.28 35.24 -3.33
C THR A 113 16.08 36.50 -4.16
N ARG A 114 16.74 36.58 -5.33
CA ARG A 114 16.65 37.72 -6.25
C ARG A 114 16.13 37.31 -7.61
N ASP A 115 15.33 38.18 -8.21
CA ASP A 115 14.88 38.06 -9.59
C ASP A 115 16.02 38.40 -10.58
N PRO A 116 15.89 38.12 -11.89
CA PRO A 116 16.91 38.47 -12.88
C PRO A 116 17.21 39.96 -13.02
N ARG A 117 16.40 40.85 -12.42
CA ARG A 117 16.61 42.30 -12.38
C ARG A 117 17.31 42.74 -11.08
N GLY A 118 17.62 41.80 -10.19
CA GLY A 118 18.29 42.02 -8.91
C GLY A 118 17.36 42.40 -7.75
N ASN A 119 16.04 42.40 -7.95
CA ASN A 119 15.08 42.73 -6.88
C ASN A 119 14.87 41.53 -5.95
N VAL A 120 14.63 41.80 -4.67
CA VAL A 120 14.28 40.77 -3.68
C VAL A 120 12.92 40.16 -4.01
N VAL A 121 12.88 38.84 -4.07
CA VAL A 121 11.67 38.04 -4.36
C VAL A 121 10.80 37.94 -3.12
N SER A 122 9.50 38.00 -3.34
CA SER A 122 8.49 37.80 -2.31
C SER A 122 7.98 36.35 -2.32
N PRO A 123 7.85 35.71 -1.16
CA PRO A 123 7.24 34.40 -1.04
C PRO A 123 5.75 34.45 -1.43
N TYR A 124 5.20 33.30 -1.80
CA TYR A 124 3.79 33.17 -2.18
C TYR A 124 3.16 31.88 -1.66
N ALA A 125 1.86 31.89 -1.40
CA ALA A 125 1.07 30.68 -1.20
C ALA A 125 0.36 30.27 -2.49
N THR A 126 0.25 28.98 -2.74
CA THR A 126 -0.48 28.44 -3.90
C THR A 126 -1.84 27.94 -3.44
N ASN A 127 -2.91 28.21 -4.19
CA ASN A 127 -4.22 27.68 -3.86
C ASN A 127 -4.23 26.14 -4.03
N PRO A 128 -4.53 25.36 -2.99
CA PRO A 128 -4.54 23.89 -3.08
C PRO A 128 -5.57 23.34 -4.09
N ALA A 129 -6.67 24.08 -4.33
CA ALA A 129 -7.71 23.71 -5.27
C ALA A 129 -7.43 24.17 -6.72
N ASP A 130 -6.51 25.13 -6.90
CA ASP A 130 -6.11 25.65 -8.21
C ASP A 130 -4.63 26.10 -8.16
N PRO A 131 -3.68 25.23 -8.54
CA PRO A 131 -2.25 25.52 -8.48
C PRO A 131 -1.80 26.72 -9.33
N THR A 132 -2.66 27.22 -10.22
CA THR A 132 -2.38 28.40 -11.05
C THR A 132 -2.61 29.71 -10.30
N GLN A 133 -3.36 29.69 -9.19
CA GLN A 133 -3.60 30.85 -8.35
C GLN A 133 -2.55 30.96 -7.25
N LYS A 134 -1.77 32.04 -7.29
CA LYS A 134 -0.72 32.35 -6.32
C LYS A 134 -1.03 33.65 -5.59
N THR A 135 -1.04 33.60 -4.26
CA THR A 135 -1.12 34.79 -3.39
C THR A 135 0.29 35.19 -3.01
N VAL A 136 0.81 36.26 -3.62
CA VAL A 136 2.16 36.79 -3.36
C VAL A 136 2.12 37.75 -2.16
N TRP A 137 3.01 37.55 -1.19
CA TRP A 137 3.15 38.41 -0.02
C TRP A 137 4.20 39.50 -0.27
N GLY A 138 3.76 40.59 -0.90
CA GLY A 138 4.65 41.62 -1.48
C GLY A 138 5.51 42.40 -0.48
N ASP A 139 5.25 42.33 0.82
CA ASP A 139 6.00 42.97 1.90
C ASP A 139 7.14 42.10 2.46
N LEU A 140 7.15 40.81 2.12
CA LEU A 140 8.11 39.83 2.62
C LEU A 140 9.27 39.62 1.65
N ALA A 141 10.44 39.33 2.21
CA ALA A 141 11.69 38.99 1.54
C ALA A 141 12.03 37.51 1.79
N GLU A 142 12.08 36.70 0.73
CA GLU A 142 12.32 35.26 0.82
C GLU A 142 13.80 34.93 1.04
N LEU A 143 14.10 34.11 2.05
CA LEU A 143 15.47 33.65 2.34
C LEU A 143 15.89 32.55 1.36
N ASP A 144 17.15 32.61 0.92
CA ASP A 144 17.75 31.65 -0.01
C ASP A 144 18.60 30.63 0.73
N TYR A 145 18.07 29.42 0.90
CA TYR A 145 18.76 28.32 1.58
C TYR A 145 19.72 27.54 0.68
N ARG A 146 20.06 28.04 -0.51
CA ARG A 146 21.08 27.40 -1.36
C ARG A 146 22.50 27.74 -0.87
N PRO A 147 23.48 26.84 -1.08
CA PRO A 147 24.88 27.15 -0.81
C PRO A 147 25.38 28.33 -1.66
N PRO A 148 26.30 29.18 -1.15
CA PRO A 148 27.02 29.05 0.13
C PRO A 148 26.35 29.69 1.36
N GLN A 149 25.31 30.52 1.21
CA GLN A 149 24.75 31.36 2.29
C GLN A 149 23.99 30.56 3.34
N GLN A 150 23.46 29.38 2.98
CA GLN A 150 22.73 28.45 3.86
C GLN A 150 23.36 28.30 5.25
N ARG A 151 24.70 28.13 5.33
CA ARG A 151 25.40 27.93 6.61
C ARG A 151 25.35 29.17 7.51
N GLN A 152 25.40 30.36 6.93
CA GLN A 152 25.34 31.62 7.68
C GLN A 152 23.93 31.90 8.18
N ILE A 153 22.93 31.65 7.33
CA ILE A 153 21.51 31.76 7.70
C ILE A 153 21.19 30.79 8.85
N LEU A 154 21.62 29.53 8.73
CA LEU A 154 21.45 28.52 9.78
C LEU A 154 22.10 28.96 11.10
N ALA A 155 23.34 29.44 11.06
CA ALA A 155 24.04 29.90 12.27
C ALA A 155 23.33 31.08 12.97
N TYR A 156 22.73 31.99 12.20
CA TYR A 156 21.94 33.09 12.76
C TYR A 156 20.70 32.58 13.49
N PHE A 157 19.92 31.69 12.86
CA PHE A 157 18.72 31.15 13.49
C PHE A 157 19.03 30.20 14.66
N GLN A 158 20.16 29.49 14.64
CA GLN A 158 20.63 28.72 15.82
C GLN A 158 20.88 29.64 17.02
N GLN A 159 21.53 30.79 16.81
CA GLN A 159 21.72 31.78 17.87
C GLN A 159 20.38 32.34 18.37
N LEU A 160 19.45 32.63 17.46
CA LEU A 160 18.12 33.13 17.80
C LEU A 160 17.33 32.12 18.65
N VAL A 161 17.33 30.85 18.24
CA VAL A 161 16.63 29.79 18.96
C VAL A 161 17.24 29.59 20.36
N ARG A 162 18.58 29.56 20.48
CA ARG A 162 19.27 29.49 21.77
C ARG A 162 18.96 30.69 22.66
N HIS A 163 18.84 31.88 22.10
CA HIS A 163 18.44 33.09 22.82
C HIS A 163 17.09 32.89 23.50
N TYR A 164 16.06 32.50 22.74
CA TYR A 164 14.71 32.29 23.27
C TYR A 164 14.59 31.10 24.22
N ILE A 165 15.33 30.01 24.00
CA ILE A 165 15.47 28.93 24.99
C ILE A 165 16.03 29.50 26.31
N GLY A 166 17.05 30.36 26.23
CA GLY A 166 17.63 31.05 27.39
C GLY A 166 16.65 31.95 28.14
N LEU A 167 15.66 32.52 27.45
CA LEU A 167 14.57 33.28 28.08
C LEU A 167 13.46 32.39 28.67
N GLY A 168 13.51 31.08 28.47
CA GLY A 168 12.55 30.11 29.01
C GLY A 168 11.44 29.68 28.06
N PHE A 169 11.57 29.95 26.74
CA PHE A 169 10.68 29.36 25.75
C PHE A 169 10.97 27.87 25.60
N ALA A 170 9.92 27.06 25.61
CA ALA A 170 9.99 25.60 25.64
C ALA A 170 9.54 24.96 24.32
N GLY A 171 9.30 25.76 23.27
CA GLY A 171 9.03 25.23 21.95
C GLY A 171 8.82 26.29 20.87
N PHE A 172 8.76 25.81 19.63
CA PHE A 172 8.64 26.61 18.42
C PHE A 172 7.58 26.01 17.48
N ARG A 173 6.65 26.84 17.00
CA ARG A 173 5.85 26.53 15.81
C ARG A 173 6.59 27.09 14.60
N CYS A 174 6.88 26.25 13.63
CA CYS A 174 7.75 26.56 12.51
C CYS A 174 6.90 26.97 11.30
N ASP A 175 6.87 28.27 10.99
CA ASP A 175 6.05 28.85 9.92
C ASP A 175 6.41 28.27 8.54
N ALA A 176 5.39 27.83 7.79
CA ALA A 176 5.51 27.23 6.46
C ALA A 176 6.73 26.31 6.34
N ALA A 177 6.85 25.36 7.27
CA ALA A 177 8.03 24.52 7.43
C ALA A 177 8.43 23.79 6.14
N TYR A 178 7.43 23.43 5.32
CA TYR A 178 7.58 22.81 4.00
C TYR A 178 8.32 23.67 2.96
N LYS A 179 8.51 24.96 3.20
CA LYS A 179 9.28 25.87 2.33
C LYS A 179 10.75 25.97 2.67
N VAL A 180 11.18 25.35 3.77
CA VAL A 180 12.58 25.35 4.21
C VAL A 180 13.13 23.93 4.10
N PRO A 181 14.34 23.74 3.56
CA PRO A 181 14.91 22.40 3.38
C PRO A 181 15.04 21.61 4.68
N ALA A 182 14.78 20.30 4.63
CA ALA A 182 14.77 19.44 5.81
C ALA A 182 16.12 19.39 6.53
N GLU A 183 17.24 19.55 5.82
CA GLU A 183 18.57 19.59 6.41
C GLU A 183 18.83 20.86 7.24
N VAL A 184 18.19 21.98 6.89
CA VAL A 184 18.24 23.23 7.67
C VAL A 184 17.48 23.03 8.97
N TRP A 185 16.28 22.45 8.90
CA TRP A 185 15.50 22.11 10.08
C TRP A 185 16.22 21.14 10.99
N ARG A 186 16.80 20.07 10.46
CA ARG A 186 17.61 19.11 11.22
C ARG A 186 18.78 19.80 11.94
N GLY A 187 19.48 20.69 11.25
CA GLY A 187 20.57 21.47 11.85
C GLY A 187 20.12 22.39 12.98
N LEU A 188 18.94 23.01 12.84
CA LEU A 188 18.38 23.91 13.83
C LEU A 188 17.82 23.16 15.05
N ILE A 189 17.10 22.07 14.80
CA ILE A 189 16.47 21.23 15.82
C ILE A 189 17.55 20.51 16.64
N ASN A 190 18.56 19.92 16.00
CA ASN A 190 19.66 19.27 16.73
C ASN A 190 20.39 20.26 17.65
N ASP A 191 20.69 21.45 17.15
CA ASP A 191 21.33 22.51 17.93
C ASP A 191 20.48 22.97 19.13
N ALA A 192 19.17 23.09 18.94
CA ALA A 192 18.23 23.43 20.00
C ALA A 192 18.12 22.32 21.05
N LYS A 193 18.04 21.06 20.62
CA LYS A 193 17.97 19.88 21.50
C LYS A 193 19.27 19.64 22.27
N GLU A 194 20.42 20.06 21.74
CA GLU A 194 21.68 20.11 22.49
C GLU A 194 21.63 21.14 23.63
N ALA A 195 20.96 22.27 23.42
CA ALA A 195 20.79 23.31 24.45
C ALA A 195 19.74 22.92 25.49
N ASP A 196 18.59 22.37 25.05
CA ASP A 196 17.53 21.85 25.90
C ASP A 196 16.83 20.66 25.21
N PRO A 197 17.05 19.41 25.67
CA PRO A 197 16.43 18.22 25.07
C PRO A 197 14.89 18.21 25.10
N ASP A 198 14.27 18.98 26.00
CA ASP A 198 12.82 18.99 26.21
C ASP A 198 12.08 20.03 25.33
N VAL A 199 12.81 20.90 24.63
CA VAL A 199 12.23 21.89 23.70
C VAL A 199 11.48 21.20 22.57
N VAL A 200 10.30 21.69 22.17
CA VAL A 200 9.49 21.04 21.12
C VAL A 200 9.42 21.86 19.82
N PHE A 201 9.49 21.20 18.67
CA PHE A 201 9.32 21.81 17.35
C PHE A 201 8.06 21.27 16.65
N CYS A 202 7.14 22.18 16.30
CA CYS A 202 5.87 21.87 15.65
C CYS A 202 5.87 22.44 14.21
N ALA A 203 5.89 21.58 13.20
CA ALA A 203 5.94 22.02 11.80
C ALA A 203 4.57 22.49 11.30
N GLU A 204 4.46 23.74 10.86
CA GLU A 204 3.30 24.23 10.12
C GLU A 204 3.41 23.74 8.67
N ASN A 205 2.53 22.82 8.30
CA ASN A 205 2.54 22.16 6.98
C ASN A 205 1.17 22.19 6.30
N LEU A 206 0.30 23.14 6.67
CA LEU A 206 -1.06 23.20 6.15
C LEU A 206 -1.04 23.74 4.70
N GLY A 207 -1.84 23.12 3.83
CA GLY A 207 -1.88 23.49 2.42
C GLY A 207 -0.62 23.13 1.61
N ALA A 208 0.35 22.43 2.22
CA ALA A 208 1.54 21.95 1.53
C ALA A 208 1.22 20.75 0.60
N PRO A 209 1.89 20.63 -0.56
CA PRO A 209 1.86 19.40 -1.34
C PRO A 209 2.37 18.21 -0.52
N LYS A 210 1.79 17.04 -0.75
CA LYS A 210 2.10 15.81 -0.01
C LYS A 210 3.61 15.52 0.02
N GLU A 211 4.27 15.65 -1.12
CA GLU A 211 5.70 15.37 -1.29
C GLU A 211 6.56 16.30 -0.42
N ALA A 212 6.13 17.55 -0.26
CA ALA A 212 6.85 18.53 0.57
C ALA A 212 6.72 18.20 2.06
N VAL A 213 5.58 17.67 2.51
CA VAL A 213 5.42 17.20 3.90
C VAL A 213 6.26 15.96 4.15
N LEU A 214 6.24 14.98 3.24
CA LEU A 214 7.05 13.77 3.35
C LEU A 214 8.56 14.05 3.42
N ALA A 215 9.02 15.09 2.71
CA ALA A 215 10.43 15.52 2.76
C ALA A 215 10.88 15.99 4.15
N LEU A 216 9.96 16.39 5.04
CA LEU A 216 10.28 16.77 6.42
C LEU A 216 10.59 15.55 7.32
N GLY A 217 10.42 14.32 6.83
CA GLY A 217 10.67 13.07 7.59
C GLY A 217 12.04 13.01 8.27
N SER A 218 13.09 13.55 7.64
CA SER A 218 14.45 13.57 8.19
C SER A 218 14.78 14.81 9.03
N ALA A 219 13.83 15.74 9.21
CA ALA A 219 14.08 17.03 9.85
C ALA A 219 14.12 16.95 11.39
N GLY A 220 13.46 15.96 11.99
CA GLY A 220 13.44 15.77 13.45
C GLY A 220 12.35 16.56 14.20
N PHE A 221 11.26 16.97 13.52
CA PHE A 221 10.13 17.63 14.17
C PHE A 221 9.47 16.75 15.24
N ASP A 222 9.02 17.36 16.34
CA ASP A 222 8.28 16.68 17.40
C ASP A 222 6.79 16.54 17.07
N TYR A 223 6.24 17.49 16.29
CA TYR A 223 4.84 17.49 15.86
C TYR A 223 4.65 18.05 14.45
N LEU A 224 3.57 17.60 13.78
CA LEU A 224 3.05 18.16 12.53
C LEU A 224 1.61 18.67 12.70
N PHE A 225 1.17 19.67 11.95
CA PHE A 225 -0.24 20.05 11.92
C PHE A 225 -1.00 19.22 10.87
N ASN A 226 -2.20 18.74 11.21
CA ASN A 226 -3.04 17.97 10.27
C ASN A 226 -4.28 18.74 9.80
N SER A 227 -4.99 18.16 8.83
CA SER A 227 -6.13 18.80 8.18
C SER A 227 -7.49 18.49 8.83
N VAL A 228 -7.53 18.12 10.11
CA VAL A 228 -8.77 17.66 10.79
C VAL A 228 -9.93 18.66 10.70
N LYS A 229 -9.64 19.98 10.70
CA LYS A 229 -10.64 21.07 10.59
C LYS A 229 -11.55 20.92 9.37
N TRP A 230 -11.00 20.47 8.25
CA TRP A 230 -11.69 20.47 6.95
C TRP A 230 -12.37 19.15 6.62
N TRP A 231 -12.32 18.18 7.54
CA TRP A 231 -12.91 16.87 7.30
C TRP A 231 -14.43 16.90 7.42
N ASP A 232 -15.08 16.25 6.47
CA ASP A 232 -16.53 16.17 6.31
C ASP A 232 -17.17 15.02 7.10
N PHE A 233 -16.37 14.26 7.87
CA PHE A 233 -16.77 13.03 8.57
C PHE A 233 -17.19 11.86 7.65
N GLU A 234 -17.03 12.03 6.34
CA GLU A 234 -17.44 11.05 5.33
C GLU A 234 -16.24 10.55 4.56
N SER A 235 -15.48 11.44 3.91
CA SER A 235 -14.43 11.11 2.96
C SER A 235 -13.25 10.36 3.59
N PRO A 236 -12.56 9.46 2.89
CA PRO A 236 -11.45 8.68 3.47
C PRO A 236 -10.15 9.47 3.64
N TRP A 237 -10.02 10.62 2.96
CA TRP A 237 -8.75 11.33 2.78
C TRP A 237 -8.06 11.73 4.10
N LEU A 238 -8.81 12.04 5.17
CA LEU A 238 -8.20 12.46 6.44
C LEU A 238 -7.48 11.28 7.11
N LEU A 239 -8.09 10.09 7.08
CA LEU A 239 -7.50 8.87 7.62
C LEU A 239 -6.29 8.42 6.77
N GLU A 240 -6.38 8.57 5.45
CA GLU A 240 -5.26 8.29 4.54
C GLU A 240 -4.09 9.25 4.74
N GLN A 241 -4.37 10.55 4.88
CA GLN A 241 -3.38 11.57 5.20
C GLN A 241 -2.72 11.28 6.56
N TYR A 242 -3.53 10.96 7.56
CA TYR A 242 -3.06 10.59 8.89
C TYR A 242 -2.13 9.39 8.87
N GLU A 243 -2.51 8.30 8.19
CA GLU A 243 -1.68 7.09 8.08
C GLU A 243 -0.33 7.36 7.42
N GLN A 244 -0.30 8.27 6.44
CA GLN A 244 0.93 8.65 5.75
C GLN A 244 1.84 9.49 6.65
N PHE A 245 1.29 10.47 7.36
CA PHE A 245 2.07 11.46 8.10
C PHE A 245 2.42 11.04 9.52
N ARG A 246 1.67 10.12 10.16
CA ARG A 246 1.96 9.63 11.51
C ARG A 246 3.34 9.00 11.68
N ARG A 247 3.96 8.56 10.57
CA ARG A 247 5.32 7.99 10.55
C ARG A 247 6.42 9.05 10.59
N ILE A 248 6.08 10.32 10.36
CA ILE A 248 7.03 11.44 10.45
C ILE A 248 7.11 11.93 11.89
N ALA A 249 5.99 12.40 12.42
CA ALA A 249 5.85 12.85 13.81
C ALA A 249 4.36 12.84 14.22
N PRO A 250 4.07 12.80 15.53
CA PRO A 250 2.72 13.01 16.04
C PRO A 250 2.04 14.26 15.51
N SER A 251 0.72 14.22 15.36
CA SER A 251 -0.07 15.28 14.76
C SER A 251 -0.75 16.17 15.79
N ILE A 252 -0.92 17.45 15.44
CA ILE A 252 -1.72 18.46 16.15
C ILE A 252 -2.95 18.76 15.31
N GLY A 253 -4.13 18.51 15.89
CA GLY A 253 -5.42 18.91 15.33
C GLY A 253 -5.89 20.26 15.88
N PHE A 254 -6.79 20.92 15.17
CA PHE A 254 -7.39 22.18 15.62
C PHE A 254 -8.81 22.33 15.06
N PRO A 255 -9.76 22.93 15.83
CA PRO A 255 -11.11 23.20 15.34
C PRO A 255 -11.17 24.48 14.49
N GLU A 256 -10.26 25.42 14.72
CA GLU A 256 -10.04 26.63 13.92
C GLU A 256 -8.59 27.11 14.11
N SER A 257 -8.12 27.98 13.22
CA SER A 257 -6.76 28.55 13.27
C SER A 257 -6.81 30.07 13.11
N HIS A 258 -5.68 30.75 13.32
CA HIS A 258 -5.60 32.20 13.11
C HIS A 258 -5.59 32.60 11.62
N ASP A 259 -5.24 31.69 10.73
CA ASP A 259 -5.19 31.96 9.28
C ASP A 259 -6.57 31.86 8.61
N THR A 260 -7.48 31.09 9.21
CA THR A 260 -8.84 30.84 8.70
C THR A 260 -9.84 31.89 9.21
N ASP A 261 -11.01 31.97 8.56
CA ASP A 261 -12.13 32.69 9.17
C ASP A 261 -12.57 31.99 10.47
N ARG A 262 -13.30 32.70 11.32
CA ARG A 262 -13.84 32.15 12.58
C ARG A 262 -14.90 31.11 12.26
N LEU A 263 -14.94 30.00 13.00
CA LEU A 263 -15.90 28.91 12.74
C LEU A 263 -17.35 29.40 12.69
N VAL A 264 -17.75 30.35 13.56
CA VAL A 264 -19.09 30.96 13.56
C VAL A 264 -19.45 31.63 12.22
N ASN A 265 -18.48 32.25 11.54
CA ASN A 265 -18.72 32.89 10.26
C ASN A 265 -18.86 31.84 9.15
N GLU A 266 -18.03 30.81 9.17
CA GLU A 266 -18.11 29.67 8.24
C GLU A 266 -19.48 28.96 8.36
N LEU A 267 -19.92 28.67 9.59
CA LEU A 267 -21.21 28.03 9.85
C LEU A 267 -22.39 28.89 9.38
N ARG A 268 -22.35 30.21 9.62
CA ARG A 268 -23.39 31.14 9.15
C ARG A 268 -23.42 31.25 7.63
N ALA A 269 -22.26 31.33 7.00
CA ALA A 269 -22.14 31.33 5.53
C ALA A 269 -22.70 30.03 4.92
N GLY A 270 -22.55 28.91 5.63
CA GLY A 270 -23.15 27.62 5.30
C GLY A 270 -24.64 27.49 5.61
N GLY A 271 -25.30 28.53 6.13
CA GLY A 271 -26.73 28.53 6.44
C GLY A 271 -27.11 27.78 7.73
N ILE A 272 -26.16 27.51 8.63
CA ILE A 272 -26.41 26.80 9.88
C ILE A 272 -27.20 27.70 10.86
N PRO A 273 -28.33 27.21 11.43
CA PRO A 273 -29.11 27.95 12.42
C PRO A 273 -28.33 28.29 13.69
N GLU A 274 -28.60 29.46 14.30
CA GLU A 274 -27.90 29.93 15.51
C GLU A 274 -27.96 28.91 16.67
N ILE A 275 -29.07 28.17 16.81
CA ILE A 275 -29.25 27.13 17.84
C ILE A 275 -28.28 25.95 17.71
N GLN A 276 -27.69 25.74 16.53
CA GLN A 276 -26.74 24.65 16.26
C GLN A 276 -25.27 25.09 16.33
N ILE A 277 -24.99 26.39 16.51
CA ILE A 277 -23.61 26.90 16.50
C ILE A 277 -22.81 26.37 17.70
N GLU A 278 -23.32 26.48 18.92
CA GLU A 278 -22.62 25.97 20.11
C GLU A 278 -22.36 24.45 20.04
N PRO A 279 -23.35 23.59 19.70
CA PRO A 279 -23.11 22.16 19.49
C PRO A 279 -21.99 21.86 18.49
N ARG A 280 -21.92 22.58 17.36
CA ARG A 280 -20.86 22.39 16.36
C ARG A 280 -19.48 22.83 16.86
N TYR A 281 -19.40 23.87 17.71
CA TYR A 281 -18.15 24.22 18.39
C TYR A 281 -17.70 23.11 19.35
N ARG A 282 -18.62 22.54 20.14
CA ARG A 282 -18.33 21.41 21.02
C ARG A 282 -17.83 20.20 20.22
N GLN A 283 -18.51 19.87 19.13
CA GLN A 283 -18.14 18.79 18.23
C GLN A 283 -16.74 18.98 17.65
N ALA A 284 -16.46 20.16 17.09
CA ALA A 284 -15.19 20.46 16.46
C ALA A 284 -14.02 20.34 17.43
N TYR A 285 -14.15 20.88 18.66
CA TYR A 285 -13.08 20.80 19.66
C TYR A 285 -12.89 19.36 20.17
N ALA A 286 -13.96 18.68 20.54
CA ALA A 286 -13.87 17.30 21.03
C ALA A 286 -13.31 16.35 19.97
N PHE A 287 -13.72 16.52 18.71
CA PHE A 287 -13.17 15.72 17.62
C PHE A 287 -11.69 16.01 17.39
N ALA A 288 -11.28 17.29 17.31
CA ALA A 288 -9.86 17.64 17.14
C ALA A 288 -9.00 17.09 18.29
N ALA A 289 -9.49 17.17 19.53
CA ALA A 289 -8.82 16.66 20.72
C ALA A 289 -8.70 15.12 20.73
N ALA A 290 -9.70 14.41 20.23
CA ALA A 290 -9.71 12.95 20.19
C ALA A 290 -8.97 12.37 18.97
N TYR A 291 -8.98 13.07 17.82
CA TYR A 291 -8.40 12.59 16.58
C TYR A 291 -6.86 12.58 16.61
N SER A 292 -6.25 13.62 17.17
CA SER A 292 -4.80 13.87 17.04
C SER A 292 -4.08 13.66 18.37
N THR A 293 -2.75 13.44 18.37
CA THR A 293 -1.98 13.37 19.63
C THR A 293 -1.98 14.72 20.35
N GLY A 294 -1.73 15.80 19.62
CA GLY A 294 -1.85 17.16 20.12
C GLY A 294 -3.14 17.85 19.68
N VAL A 295 -3.54 18.90 20.40
CA VAL A 295 -4.64 19.78 20.01
C VAL A 295 -4.25 21.24 20.21
N MET A 296 -4.63 22.10 19.28
CA MET A 296 -4.47 23.55 19.37
C MET A 296 -5.81 24.25 19.23
N MET A 297 -6.03 25.31 20.00
CA MET A 297 -7.21 26.18 19.87
C MET A 297 -6.84 27.64 20.09
N PRO A 298 -7.31 28.56 19.24
CA PRO A 298 -7.07 29.98 19.43
C PRO A 298 -8.04 30.64 20.40
N MET A 299 -7.53 31.69 21.05
CA MET A 299 -8.32 32.56 21.92
C MET A 299 -9.57 33.08 21.21
N GLY A 300 -10.68 33.06 21.95
CA GLY A 300 -11.98 33.50 21.48
C GLY A 300 -12.84 32.35 20.94
N PHE A 301 -12.25 31.19 20.62
CA PHE A 301 -13.02 30.00 20.23
C PHE A 301 -13.98 29.61 21.35
N GLU A 302 -13.46 29.61 22.59
CA GLU A 302 -14.21 29.25 23.79
C GLU A 302 -15.42 30.16 24.05
N TYR A 303 -15.48 31.32 23.39
CA TYR A 303 -16.55 32.30 23.54
C TYR A 303 -17.42 32.49 22.29
N GLY A 304 -17.10 31.80 21.19
CA GLY A 304 -17.79 31.96 19.91
C GLY A 304 -17.55 33.32 19.25
N TRP A 305 -16.38 33.94 19.46
CA TRP A 305 -16.07 35.22 18.85
C TRP A 305 -16.05 35.17 17.33
N SER A 306 -16.59 36.21 16.71
CA SER A 306 -16.82 36.30 15.26
C SER A 306 -15.80 37.19 14.54
N ARG A 307 -15.06 38.03 15.24
CA ARG A 307 -14.02 38.85 14.63
C ARG A 307 -12.82 37.97 14.26
N ARG A 308 -12.35 38.12 13.02
CA ARG A 308 -11.15 37.42 12.53
C ARG A 308 -9.91 37.85 13.32
N LEU A 309 -8.99 36.91 13.52
CA LEU A 309 -7.67 37.20 14.07
C LEU A 309 -6.83 37.90 12.99
N ASP A 310 -6.50 39.17 13.23
CA ASP A 310 -5.79 40.02 12.29
C ASP A 310 -4.34 40.23 12.76
N VAL A 311 -3.40 39.87 11.88
CA VAL A 311 -1.96 39.97 12.13
C VAL A 311 -1.38 41.35 11.79
N VAL A 312 -2.17 42.26 11.23
CA VAL A 312 -1.75 43.62 10.82
C VAL A 312 -2.45 44.69 11.66
N ALA A 313 -3.77 44.65 11.66
CA ALA A 313 -4.61 45.70 12.23
C ALA A 313 -4.61 45.64 13.76
N ASP A 314 -4.64 46.83 14.39
CA ASP A 314 -5.00 46.93 15.80
C ASP A 314 -6.47 46.57 15.94
N ILE A 315 -6.75 45.37 16.43
CA ILE A 315 -8.12 44.99 16.80
C ILE A 315 -8.55 45.87 17.97
N GLU A 316 -9.78 46.39 17.94
CA GLU A 316 -10.39 47.03 19.09
C GLU A 316 -10.21 46.13 20.32
N ARG A 317 -9.49 46.63 21.33
CA ARG A 317 -9.12 45.89 22.55
C ARG A 317 -10.31 45.51 23.41
N GLU A 318 -11.50 46.01 23.09
CA GLU A 318 -12.72 45.58 23.77
C GLU A 318 -13.05 44.14 23.34
N PRO A 319 -13.05 43.18 24.29
CA PRO A 319 -13.40 41.81 23.98
C PRO A 319 -14.84 41.76 23.47
N GLU A 320 -15.06 40.99 22.38
CA GLU A 320 -16.41 40.73 21.89
C GLU A 320 -17.28 40.13 23.01
N PRO A 321 -18.58 40.45 23.08
CA PRO A 321 -19.47 39.78 24.02
C PRO A 321 -19.46 38.27 23.77
N LYS A 322 -19.36 37.49 24.85
CA LYS A 322 -19.41 36.02 24.77
C LYS A 322 -20.76 35.58 24.22
N ARG A 323 -20.76 34.72 23.20
CA ARG A 323 -21.98 34.05 22.70
C ARG A 323 -22.38 32.89 23.60
N PHE A 324 -21.38 32.15 24.04
CA PHE A 324 -21.43 31.04 24.96
C PHE A 324 -20.09 30.99 25.71
N ASP A 325 -19.93 30.07 26.66
CA ASP A 325 -18.66 29.86 27.37
C ASP A 325 -18.39 28.35 27.44
N LEU A 326 -17.40 27.90 26.67
CA LEU A 326 -17.01 26.50 26.56
C LEU A 326 -15.85 26.14 27.50
N ALA A 327 -15.41 27.03 28.38
CA ALA A 327 -14.22 26.79 29.20
C ALA A 327 -14.33 25.51 30.04
N GLU A 328 -15.48 25.24 30.65
CA GLU A 328 -15.74 24.02 31.42
C GLU A 328 -15.70 22.77 30.53
N PHE A 329 -16.40 22.79 29.40
CA PHE A 329 -16.40 21.70 28.42
C PHE A 329 -15.00 21.39 27.87
N ILE A 330 -14.22 22.43 27.59
CA ILE A 330 -12.83 22.29 27.13
C ILE A 330 -11.98 21.66 28.23
N ALA A 331 -12.15 22.08 29.48
CA ALA A 331 -11.46 21.49 30.63
C ALA A 331 -11.78 19.98 30.77
N GLU A 332 -13.06 19.62 30.67
CA GLU A 332 -13.51 18.21 30.72
C GLU A 332 -12.95 17.40 29.55
N THR A 333 -13.00 17.95 28.33
CA THR A 333 -12.46 17.29 27.13
C THR A 333 -10.95 17.06 27.25
N ASN A 334 -10.21 18.06 27.74
CA ASN A 334 -8.76 17.94 27.95
C ASN A 334 -8.41 16.97 29.07
N ALA A 335 -9.20 16.92 30.15
CA ALA A 335 -9.06 15.93 31.21
C ALA A 335 -9.30 14.51 30.69
N LEU A 336 -10.34 14.31 29.88
CA LEU A 336 -10.64 13.03 29.22
C LEU A 336 -9.49 12.61 28.31
N LYS A 337 -9.03 13.49 27.42
CA LYS A 337 -7.88 13.24 26.54
C LYS A 337 -6.66 12.82 27.35
N ARG A 338 -6.33 13.53 28.43
CA ARG A 338 -5.18 13.23 29.30
C ARG A 338 -5.30 11.86 29.97
N SER A 339 -6.51 11.43 30.31
CA SER A 339 -6.75 10.16 30.99
C SER A 339 -6.63 8.92 30.10
N ILE A 340 -6.73 9.08 28.77
CA ILE A 340 -6.74 7.95 27.81
C ILE A 340 -5.37 7.85 27.11
N PRO A 341 -4.57 6.79 27.37
CA PRO A 341 -3.22 6.66 26.82
C PRO A 341 -3.18 6.70 25.28
N ALA A 342 -4.09 6.00 24.62
CA ALA A 342 -4.19 5.95 23.16
C ALA A 342 -4.48 7.31 22.48
N LEU A 343 -4.90 8.34 23.25
CA LEU A 343 -5.06 9.70 22.74
C LEU A 343 -3.82 10.60 22.92
N ASN A 344 -2.79 10.11 23.62
CA ASN A 344 -1.55 10.83 23.93
C ASN A 344 -0.32 10.28 23.17
N GLU A 345 -0.53 9.26 22.34
CA GLU A 345 0.48 8.66 21.47
C GLU A 345 -0.07 8.52 20.06
N GLU A 346 0.78 8.73 19.05
CA GLU A 346 0.38 8.52 17.66
C GLU A 346 0.40 7.03 17.33
N GLY A 347 -0.63 6.51 16.65
CA GLY A 347 -0.71 5.09 16.35
C GLY A 347 -1.82 4.77 15.34
N PRO A 348 -2.06 3.50 15.01
CA PRO A 348 -3.02 3.13 13.99
C PRO A 348 -4.44 3.62 14.28
N GLN A 349 -5.02 4.33 13.32
CA GLN A 349 -6.40 4.83 13.41
C GLN A 349 -7.22 4.39 12.19
N ARG A 350 -8.46 3.95 12.43
CA ARG A 350 -9.36 3.48 11.36
C ARG A 350 -10.82 3.76 11.69
N ARG A 351 -11.65 3.89 10.65
CA ARG A 351 -13.11 3.83 10.78
C ARG A 351 -13.57 2.38 10.91
N LEU A 352 -14.47 2.10 11.85
CA LEU A 352 -15.00 0.76 12.11
C LEU A 352 -16.32 0.47 11.39
N ASN A 353 -17.07 1.50 11.04
CA ASN A 353 -18.41 1.40 10.48
C ASN A 353 -18.52 2.03 9.08
N ASN A 354 -19.67 1.88 8.42
CA ASN A 354 -19.82 2.26 7.02
C ASN A 354 -19.77 3.78 6.84
N GLN A 355 -19.36 4.23 5.65
CA GLN A 355 -19.23 5.65 5.32
C GLN A 355 -20.55 6.43 5.48
N ALA A 356 -21.67 5.79 5.14
CA ALA A 356 -23.01 6.38 5.19
C ALA A 356 -23.67 6.33 6.59
N ASP A 357 -23.01 5.76 7.59
CA ASP A 357 -23.60 5.65 8.92
C ASP A 357 -23.63 7.03 9.62
N PRO A 358 -24.74 7.36 10.32
CA PRO A 358 -24.95 8.68 10.94
C PRO A 358 -24.02 8.97 12.13
N VAL A 359 -23.43 7.94 12.71
CA VAL A 359 -22.41 8.08 13.76
C VAL A 359 -21.13 7.51 13.24
N VAL A 360 -20.11 8.33 13.05
CA VAL A 360 -18.77 7.86 12.68
C VAL A 360 -18.12 7.20 13.88
N VAL A 361 -17.58 5.99 13.70
CA VAL A 361 -16.86 5.27 14.75
C VAL A 361 -15.41 5.11 14.33
N LEU A 362 -14.51 5.82 15.02
CA LEU A 362 -13.06 5.69 14.82
C LEU A 362 -12.45 4.88 15.96
N GLU A 363 -11.60 3.91 15.64
CA GLU A 363 -10.74 3.23 16.60
C GLU A 363 -9.32 3.75 16.41
N ARG A 364 -8.68 4.16 17.51
CA ARG A 364 -7.26 4.48 17.58
C ARG A 364 -6.56 3.54 18.56
N ARG A 365 -5.39 3.03 18.17
CA ARG A 365 -4.56 2.13 18.97
C ARG A 365 -3.20 2.77 19.22
N THR A 366 -2.56 2.47 20.34
CA THR A 366 -1.12 2.72 20.51
C THR A 366 -0.31 1.89 19.51
N GLU A 367 0.92 2.28 19.21
CA GLU A 367 1.73 1.55 18.23
C GLU A 367 2.04 0.11 18.69
N SER A 368 2.17 -0.09 20.01
CA SER A 368 2.29 -1.42 20.61
C SER A 368 1.02 -2.27 20.51
N GLY A 369 -0.14 -1.63 20.31
CA GLY A 369 -1.46 -2.27 20.30
C GLY A 369 -2.04 -2.52 21.69
N ASP A 370 -1.34 -2.13 22.77
CA ASP A 370 -1.71 -2.40 24.17
C ASP A 370 -2.92 -1.59 24.63
N ASP A 371 -3.08 -0.35 24.17
CA ASP A 371 -4.21 0.51 24.52
C ASP A 371 -4.98 0.92 23.28
N ARG A 372 -6.29 1.13 23.44
CA ARG A 372 -7.15 1.60 22.35
C ARG A 372 -8.31 2.44 22.83
N ALA A 373 -8.70 3.39 22.00
CA ALA A 373 -9.82 4.30 22.21
C ALA A 373 -10.76 4.30 21.01
N PHE A 374 -12.06 4.40 21.28
CA PHE A 374 -13.09 4.63 20.30
C PHE A 374 -13.56 6.07 20.38
N THR A 375 -13.57 6.77 19.25
CA THR A 375 -14.12 8.11 19.09
C THR A 375 -15.36 8.01 18.21
N LEU A 376 -16.52 8.30 18.78
CA LEU A 376 -17.81 8.28 18.11
C LEU A 376 -18.25 9.71 17.83
N VAL A 377 -18.60 10.03 16.58
CA VAL A 377 -19.04 11.37 16.17
C VAL A 377 -20.41 11.28 15.52
N ASN A 378 -21.43 11.84 16.14
CA ASN A 378 -22.78 11.87 15.57
C ASN A 378 -22.91 13.07 14.61
N THR A 379 -23.11 12.82 13.31
CA THR A 379 -23.26 13.88 12.31
C THR A 379 -24.70 14.37 12.17
N GLN A 380 -25.66 13.71 12.82
CA GLN A 380 -27.07 14.09 12.79
C GLN A 380 -27.35 15.30 13.67
N GLU A 381 -28.23 16.17 13.17
CA GLU A 381 -28.55 17.44 13.83
C GLU A 381 -29.64 17.34 14.90
N GLN A 382 -30.50 16.32 14.84
CA GLN A 382 -31.67 16.19 15.70
C GLN A 382 -31.84 14.81 16.36
N GLU A 383 -31.14 13.79 15.87
CA GLU A 383 -31.32 12.41 16.32
C GLU A 383 -30.14 11.95 17.17
N THR A 384 -30.44 11.30 18.29
CA THR A 384 -29.43 10.59 19.08
C THR A 384 -29.01 9.35 18.32
N GLY A 385 -27.74 9.28 17.95
CA GLY A 385 -27.16 8.14 17.31
C GLY A 385 -26.88 7.03 18.33
N ARG A 386 -27.19 5.79 17.99
CA ARG A 386 -26.98 4.63 18.85
C ARG A 386 -26.08 3.63 18.13
N VAL A 387 -24.94 3.32 18.74
CA VAL A 387 -23.94 2.42 18.17
C VAL A 387 -23.61 1.33 19.18
N GLU A 388 -23.55 0.09 18.71
CA GLU A 388 -23.03 -1.02 19.49
C GLU A 388 -21.54 -1.24 19.15
N ILE A 389 -20.67 -1.15 20.15
CA ILE A 389 -19.23 -1.39 20.03
C ILE A 389 -18.86 -2.46 21.05
N GLU A 390 -18.39 -3.62 20.57
CA GLU A 390 -17.91 -4.72 21.41
C GLU A 390 -18.90 -5.15 22.52
N GLY A 391 -20.20 -5.16 22.20
CA GLY A 391 -21.26 -5.53 23.14
C GLY A 391 -21.72 -4.41 24.08
N PHE A 392 -21.14 -3.20 23.97
CA PHE A 392 -21.61 -2.00 24.66
C PHE A 392 -22.43 -1.14 23.72
N VAL A 393 -23.61 -0.74 24.17
CA VAL A 393 -24.41 0.27 23.49
C VAL A 393 -23.98 1.64 23.96
N VAL A 394 -23.54 2.49 23.04
CA VAL A 394 -23.22 3.89 23.28
C VAL A 394 -24.24 4.75 22.55
N GLU A 395 -24.87 5.67 23.29
CA GLU A 395 -25.72 6.70 22.74
C GLU A 395 -24.90 7.99 22.62
N VAL A 396 -24.93 8.60 21.44
CA VAL A 396 -24.22 9.84 21.12
C VAL A 396 -25.26 10.87 20.76
N VAL A 397 -25.36 11.92 21.56
CA VAL A 397 -26.32 13.02 21.34
C VAL A 397 -26.14 13.67 19.95
N PRO A 398 -27.16 14.34 19.39
CA PRO A 398 -27.03 15.04 18.11
C PRO A 398 -25.82 15.97 18.10
N LEU A 399 -25.03 15.93 17.02
CA LEU A 399 -23.76 16.68 16.88
C LEU A 399 -22.73 16.40 18.00
N GLY A 400 -22.90 15.31 18.75
CA GLY A 400 -22.03 14.94 19.86
C GLY A 400 -20.76 14.20 19.44
N VAL A 401 -19.77 14.21 20.32
CA VAL A 401 -18.58 13.35 20.26
C VAL A 401 -18.46 12.59 21.57
N GLU A 402 -18.38 11.27 21.51
CA GLU A 402 -18.17 10.40 22.67
C GLU A 402 -16.85 9.64 22.51
N VAL A 403 -16.05 9.59 23.58
CA VAL A 403 -14.81 8.79 23.59
C VAL A 403 -14.93 7.68 24.63
N ARG A 404 -14.54 6.46 24.25
CA ARG A 404 -14.50 5.29 25.15
C ARG A 404 -13.15 4.61 25.06
N GLU A 405 -12.50 4.42 26.20
CA GLU A 405 -11.35 3.53 26.32
C GLU A 405 -11.83 2.08 26.34
N ALA A 406 -11.10 1.18 25.69
CA ALA A 406 -11.32 -0.26 25.86
C ALA A 406 -10.10 -0.90 26.49
N ALA A 407 -10.27 -1.42 27.71
CA ALA A 407 -9.23 -2.11 28.44
C ALA A 407 -8.74 -3.32 27.62
N SER A 408 -7.45 -3.34 27.25
CA SER A 408 -6.86 -4.61 26.85
C SER A 408 -6.64 -5.46 28.09
N THR A 409 -6.97 -6.74 27.99
CA THR A 409 -6.40 -7.74 28.89
C THR A 409 -4.90 -7.68 28.71
N ARG A 410 -4.19 -7.03 29.64
CA ARG A 410 -2.73 -6.97 29.70
C ARG A 410 -2.17 -8.37 29.50
N SER A 411 -1.75 -8.66 28.27
CA SER A 411 -0.74 -9.67 28.04
C SER A 411 0.54 -9.01 28.54
N GLU A 412 1.14 -9.56 29.59
CA GLU A 412 2.44 -9.12 30.06
C GLU A 412 3.44 -9.28 28.90
N HIS A 413 3.64 -8.21 28.13
CA HIS A 413 4.85 -8.09 27.36
C HIS A 413 6.00 -7.94 28.35
N PRO A 414 7.06 -8.74 28.20
CA PRO A 414 8.18 -8.68 29.11
C PRO A 414 8.71 -7.25 29.08
N VAL A 415 8.85 -6.65 30.27
CA VAL A 415 9.83 -5.59 30.47
C VAL A 415 11.08 -6.02 29.73
N LEU A 416 11.61 -5.19 28.82
CA LEU A 416 12.97 -5.33 28.35
C LEU A 416 13.87 -5.30 29.60
N GLN A 417 14.05 -6.46 30.23
CA GLN A 417 15.28 -6.77 30.92
C GLN A 417 16.33 -6.47 29.87
N HIS A 418 17.24 -5.55 30.16
CA HIS A 418 18.47 -5.42 29.39
C HIS A 418 18.96 -6.84 29.13
N SER A 419 18.81 -7.28 27.88
CA SER A 419 19.30 -8.58 27.46
C SER A 419 20.78 -8.57 27.81
N GLN A 420 21.26 -9.66 28.41
CA GLN A 420 22.70 -9.85 28.46
C GLN A 420 23.16 -9.73 27.02
N TRP A 421 24.04 -8.77 26.74
CA TRP A 421 24.62 -8.61 25.42
C TRP A 421 25.23 -9.94 25.00
N HIS A 422 24.77 -10.50 23.88
CA HIS A 422 25.38 -11.66 23.27
C HIS A 422 26.26 -11.21 22.08
N PRO A 423 27.46 -11.78 21.89
CA PRO A 423 28.33 -11.44 20.76
C PRO A 423 27.64 -11.59 19.39
N GLU A 424 26.71 -12.54 19.27
CA GLU A 424 25.84 -12.75 18.10
C GLU A 424 24.84 -11.61 17.82
N ASP A 425 24.68 -10.62 18.70
CA ASP A 425 23.80 -9.46 18.48
C ASP A 425 24.50 -8.29 17.74
N ARG A 426 25.77 -8.44 17.32
CA ARG A 426 26.53 -7.32 16.71
C ARG A 426 26.26 -7.09 15.23
N ILE A 427 25.91 -8.13 14.48
CA ILE A 427 25.57 -8.03 13.05
C ILE A 427 24.05 -7.94 12.95
N GLN A 428 23.58 -6.80 12.45
CA GLN A 428 22.16 -6.58 12.19
C GLN A 428 21.81 -7.07 10.78
N ILE A 429 20.69 -7.79 10.67
CA ILE A 429 20.08 -8.19 9.40
C ILE A 429 18.64 -7.70 9.43
N GLU A 430 18.39 -6.61 8.71
CA GLU A 430 17.14 -5.85 8.74
C GLU A 430 16.55 -5.71 7.33
N GLU A 431 15.29 -5.27 7.24
CA GLU A 431 14.61 -4.98 5.97
C GLU A 431 14.76 -6.12 4.93
N VAL A 432 14.55 -7.38 5.35
CA VAL A 432 14.67 -8.52 4.44
C VAL A 432 13.56 -8.49 3.40
N TYR A 433 13.95 -8.66 2.13
CA TYR A 433 13.05 -8.73 1.01
C TYR A 433 13.35 -9.94 0.10
N PRO A 434 12.32 -10.56 -0.49
CA PRO A 434 10.92 -10.27 -0.20
C PRO A 434 10.49 -10.93 1.13
N GLU A 435 9.61 -10.30 1.91
CA GLU A 435 9.03 -10.90 3.14
C GLU A 435 7.56 -10.46 3.27
N LEU A 436 6.63 -11.43 3.37
CA LEU A 436 5.20 -11.15 3.46
C LEU A 436 4.68 -11.38 4.89
N ASP A 437 4.07 -10.33 5.46
CA ASP A 437 3.42 -10.36 6.78
C ASP A 437 4.31 -10.94 7.89
N GLY A 438 5.59 -10.56 7.89
CA GLY A 438 6.56 -11.11 8.83
C GLY A 438 6.91 -12.58 8.57
N GLY A 439 6.98 -12.98 7.29
CA GLY A 439 7.33 -14.34 6.90
C GLY A 439 6.20 -15.36 7.10
N ARG A 440 4.97 -14.91 7.38
CA ARG A 440 3.81 -15.80 7.56
C ARG A 440 3.41 -16.50 6.26
N TYR A 441 3.55 -15.82 5.11
CA TYR A 441 3.10 -16.35 3.83
C TYR A 441 4.25 -16.45 2.83
N PRO A 442 4.25 -17.48 1.98
CA PRO A 442 5.25 -17.59 0.93
C PRO A 442 5.03 -16.55 -0.16
N VAL A 443 6.13 -16.07 -0.73
CA VAL A 443 6.09 -15.36 -2.03
C VAL A 443 5.93 -16.38 -3.16
N LYS A 444 5.60 -15.91 -4.36
CA LYS A 444 5.32 -16.78 -5.51
C LYS A 444 6.21 -16.47 -6.69
N ARG A 445 6.70 -17.51 -7.33
CA ARG A 445 7.56 -17.47 -8.52
C ARG A 445 7.21 -18.58 -9.47
N ILE A 446 7.82 -18.58 -10.64
CA ILE A 446 7.77 -19.71 -11.56
C ILE A 446 9.14 -20.36 -11.70
N VAL A 447 9.15 -21.62 -12.14
CA VAL A 447 10.37 -22.34 -12.46
C VAL A 447 11.18 -21.59 -13.53
N GLY A 448 12.49 -21.46 -13.30
CA GLY A 448 13.41 -20.70 -14.15
C GLY A 448 13.70 -19.28 -13.67
N ASP A 449 12.89 -18.73 -12.76
CA ASP A 449 13.08 -17.37 -12.22
C ASP A 449 14.44 -17.24 -11.53
N LEU A 450 15.09 -16.09 -11.76
CA LEU A 450 16.22 -15.64 -10.95
C LEU A 450 15.67 -14.92 -9.72
N PHE A 451 15.66 -15.60 -8.58
CA PHE A 451 15.13 -15.07 -7.34
C PHE A 451 16.14 -14.15 -6.69
N GLU A 452 15.74 -12.88 -6.52
CA GLU A 452 16.53 -11.84 -5.87
C GLU A 452 16.06 -11.67 -4.42
N VAL A 453 17.03 -11.67 -3.51
CA VAL A 453 16.84 -11.43 -2.08
C VAL A 453 17.74 -10.28 -1.68
N TRP A 454 17.24 -9.33 -0.91
CA TRP A 454 18.06 -8.27 -0.34
C TRP A 454 17.75 -8.01 1.12
N ALA A 455 18.72 -7.44 1.82
CA ALA A 455 18.58 -7.02 3.22
C ALA A 455 19.60 -5.91 3.52
N ASP A 456 19.32 -5.15 4.57
CA ASP A 456 20.30 -4.27 5.20
C ASP A 456 21.14 -5.09 6.17
N VAL A 457 22.44 -5.15 5.94
CA VAL A 457 23.38 -5.95 6.72
C VAL A 457 24.56 -5.08 7.15
N PHE A 458 24.62 -4.79 8.45
CA PHE A 458 25.61 -3.88 9.02
C PHE A 458 26.00 -4.28 10.45
N ARG A 459 27.09 -3.71 10.95
CA ARG A 459 27.57 -3.89 12.32
C ARG A 459 28.25 -2.63 12.82
N ASP A 460 28.51 -2.57 14.12
CA ASP A 460 29.35 -1.53 14.70
C ASP A 460 30.84 -1.69 14.31
N GLY A 461 31.55 -0.57 14.19
CA GLY A 461 32.96 -0.51 13.81
C GLY A 461 33.20 -0.28 12.31
N HIS A 462 34.36 -0.71 11.81
CA HIS A 462 34.78 -0.52 10.41
C HIS A 462 35.15 -1.85 9.72
N ASP A 463 34.91 -2.97 10.40
CA ASP A 463 35.20 -4.29 9.88
C ASP A 463 34.33 -4.58 8.66
N LYS A 464 34.88 -5.30 7.69
CA LYS A 464 34.19 -5.72 6.49
C LYS A 464 33.28 -6.90 6.82
N LEU A 465 32.09 -6.87 6.24
CA LEU A 465 31.10 -7.92 6.35
C LEU A 465 31.08 -8.79 5.09
N ARG A 466 30.57 -9.99 5.25
CA ARG A 466 30.23 -10.90 4.16
C ARG A 466 28.95 -11.62 4.53
N GLY A 467 28.17 -12.02 3.53
CA GLY A 467 26.96 -12.80 3.77
C GLY A 467 26.58 -13.69 2.59
N VAL A 468 25.63 -14.57 2.84
CA VAL A 468 25.01 -15.44 1.86
C VAL A 468 23.51 -15.49 2.06
N VAL A 469 22.80 -15.69 0.97
CA VAL A 469 21.43 -16.22 1.00
C VAL A 469 21.57 -17.73 1.08
N LYS A 470 21.06 -18.34 2.15
CA LYS A 470 20.91 -19.79 2.25
C LYS A 470 19.55 -20.15 1.67
N TYR A 471 19.49 -21.15 0.81
CA TYR A 471 18.24 -21.60 0.19
C TYR A 471 18.20 -23.12 0.00
N ARG A 472 17.00 -23.70 -0.07
CA ARG A 472 16.78 -25.12 -0.39
C ARG A 472 15.39 -25.36 -0.95
N LEU A 473 15.26 -26.40 -1.77
CA LEU A 473 13.97 -27.06 -2.01
C LEU A 473 13.60 -27.83 -0.73
N GLU A 474 12.31 -27.95 -0.43
CA GLU A 474 11.83 -28.67 0.75
C GLU A 474 12.46 -30.08 0.87
N GLU A 475 12.83 -30.48 2.09
CA GLU A 475 13.56 -31.72 2.41
C GLU A 475 14.99 -31.87 1.85
N GLU A 476 15.48 -30.96 1.01
CA GLU A 476 16.87 -30.98 0.53
C GLU A 476 17.87 -30.29 1.48
N ALA A 477 19.16 -30.48 1.19
CA ALA A 477 20.25 -29.80 1.88
C ALA A 477 20.32 -28.30 1.49
N TRP A 478 20.70 -27.46 2.45
CA TRP A 478 20.92 -26.03 2.22
C TRP A 478 22.05 -25.79 1.21
N ARG A 479 21.78 -24.89 0.27
CA ARG A 479 22.71 -24.32 -0.69
C ARG A 479 22.94 -22.84 -0.34
N GLU A 480 24.01 -22.25 -0.84
CA GLU A 480 24.38 -20.86 -0.55
C GLU A 480 24.60 -20.09 -1.85
N ALA A 481 24.17 -18.83 -1.87
CA ALA A 481 24.50 -17.85 -2.90
C ALA A 481 25.05 -16.60 -2.23
N PRO A 482 26.16 -16.01 -2.73
CA PRO A 482 26.78 -14.86 -2.10
C PRO A 482 25.83 -13.65 -2.09
N LEU A 483 25.85 -12.91 -0.98
CA LEU A 483 25.35 -11.55 -0.91
C LEU A 483 26.43 -10.60 -1.42
N VAL A 484 26.05 -9.71 -2.33
CA VAL A 484 26.91 -8.68 -2.89
C VAL A 484 26.45 -7.33 -2.35
N PHE A 485 27.38 -6.56 -1.78
CA PHE A 485 27.12 -5.19 -1.35
C PHE A 485 26.65 -4.35 -2.54
N TYR A 486 25.56 -3.62 -2.36
CA TYR A 486 24.97 -2.75 -3.36
C TYR A 486 25.28 -1.28 -3.04
N ASP A 487 24.69 -0.74 -1.97
CA ASP A 487 24.91 0.62 -1.48
C ASP A 487 24.26 0.79 -0.09
N ASN A 488 24.75 1.72 0.74
CA ASN A 488 24.16 2.09 2.03
C ASN A 488 23.71 0.88 2.88
N ASP A 489 24.65 -0.04 3.13
CA ASP A 489 24.46 -1.30 3.86
C ASP A 489 23.44 -2.29 3.25
N ARG A 490 22.92 -2.01 2.05
CA ARG A 490 22.10 -2.94 1.28
C ARG A 490 22.96 -4.01 0.63
N TRP A 491 22.57 -5.27 0.82
CA TRP A 491 23.18 -6.43 0.17
C TRP A 491 22.16 -7.19 -0.66
N VAL A 492 22.60 -7.73 -1.79
CA VAL A 492 21.74 -8.44 -2.75
C VAL A 492 22.32 -9.80 -3.09
N GLY A 493 21.51 -10.84 -2.98
CA GLY A 493 21.85 -12.21 -3.37
C GLY A 493 20.85 -12.73 -4.39
N ARG A 494 21.31 -13.59 -5.30
CA ARG A 494 20.48 -14.15 -6.36
C ARG A 494 20.72 -15.64 -6.55
N PHE A 495 19.66 -16.41 -6.73
CA PHE A 495 19.75 -17.83 -7.07
C PHE A 495 18.61 -18.25 -8.01
N ARG A 496 18.81 -19.34 -8.76
CA ARG A 496 17.81 -19.84 -9.71
C ARG A 496 16.86 -20.82 -9.04
N LEU A 497 15.57 -20.67 -9.32
CA LEU A 497 14.50 -21.58 -8.91
C LEU A 497 14.29 -22.62 -10.00
N ASP A 498 15.09 -23.69 -9.99
CA ASP A 498 15.17 -24.67 -11.08
C ASP A 498 14.10 -25.77 -11.05
N THR A 499 13.33 -25.85 -9.95
CA THR A 499 12.38 -26.95 -9.69
C THR A 499 11.07 -26.41 -9.12
N VAL A 500 9.94 -26.91 -9.63
CA VAL A 500 8.59 -26.62 -9.10
C VAL A 500 8.44 -27.23 -7.71
N GLY A 501 7.96 -26.46 -6.74
CA GLY A 501 7.79 -26.89 -5.35
C GLY A 501 7.91 -25.75 -4.35
N LEU A 502 7.92 -26.11 -3.06
CA LEU A 502 8.14 -25.17 -1.96
C LEU A 502 9.64 -25.06 -1.67
N TRP A 503 10.15 -23.83 -1.71
CA TRP A 503 11.53 -23.51 -1.36
C TRP A 503 11.56 -22.70 -0.07
N ARG A 504 12.65 -22.85 0.68
CA ARG A 504 12.96 -22.03 1.85
C ARG A 504 14.22 -21.24 1.64
N TYR A 505 14.27 -20.02 2.16
CA TYR A 505 15.46 -19.17 2.15
C TYR A 505 15.60 -18.34 3.43
N THR A 506 16.81 -17.90 3.70
CA THR A 506 17.18 -17.04 4.82
C THR A 506 18.53 -16.40 4.53
N ILE A 507 18.97 -15.47 5.36
CA ILE A 507 20.24 -14.75 5.21
C ILE A 507 21.16 -15.11 6.36
N GLU A 508 22.44 -15.32 6.06
CA GLU A 508 23.50 -15.50 7.06
C GLU A 508 24.63 -14.53 6.74
N ALA A 509 25.09 -13.76 7.73
CA ALA A 509 26.15 -12.77 7.60
C ALA A 509 27.16 -12.90 8.73
N TRP A 510 28.43 -12.59 8.46
CA TRP A 510 29.55 -12.71 9.41
C TRP A 510 30.62 -11.65 9.10
N THR A 511 31.55 -11.48 10.04
CA THR A 511 32.71 -10.60 9.83
C THR A 511 33.74 -11.26 8.93
N ASP A 512 34.13 -10.58 7.84
CA ASP A 512 35.24 -11.01 7.01
C ASP A 512 36.56 -10.45 7.56
N HIS A 513 37.10 -11.15 8.56
CA HIS A 513 38.35 -10.74 9.23
C HIS A 513 39.53 -10.61 8.27
N PHE A 514 39.57 -11.42 7.21
CA PHE A 514 40.65 -11.38 6.24
C PHE A 514 40.55 -10.16 5.32
N GLU A 515 39.36 -9.87 4.80
CA GLU A 515 39.12 -8.68 3.99
C GLU A 515 39.28 -7.38 4.80
N SER A 516 38.92 -7.41 6.08
CA SER A 516 39.10 -6.30 7.02
C SER A 516 40.59 -5.99 7.24
N TRP A 517 41.38 -7.03 7.53
CA TRP A 517 42.84 -6.93 7.63
C TRP A 517 43.47 -6.42 6.32
N ARG A 518 42.98 -6.92 5.17
CA ARG A 518 43.55 -6.56 3.87
C ARG A 518 43.29 -5.09 3.52
N ASP A 519 42.08 -4.59 3.73
CA ASP A 519 41.71 -3.18 3.54
C ASP A 519 42.55 -2.25 4.44
N GLU A 520 42.81 -2.67 5.68
CA GLU A 520 43.69 -1.94 6.60
C GLU A 520 45.14 -1.88 6.09
N ILE A 521 45.72 -3.02 5.70
CA ILE A 521 47.08 -3.11 5.17
C ILE A 521 47.26 -2.28 3.91
N GLU A 522 46.30 -2.31 2.98
CA GLU A 522 46.38 -1.54 1.73
C GLU A 522 46.46 -0.03 2.01
N LYS A 523 45.67 0.46 2.97
CA LYS A 523 45.69 1.87 3.40
C LYS A 523 47.00 2.24 4.09
N LYS A 524 47.54 1.37 4.96
CA LYS A 524 48.81 1.59 5.66
C LYS A 524 50.01 1.59 4.72
N LEU A 525 50.05 0.67 3.76
CA LEU A 525 51.08 0.61 2.72
C LEU A 525 51.02 1.85 1.81
N ALA A 526 49.82 2.30 1.42
CA ALA A 526 49.64 3.53 0.64
C ALA A 526 50.09 4.79 1.40
N ALA A 527 50.18 4.72 2.73
CA ALA A 527 50.67 5.78 3.60
C ALA A 527 52.14 5.59 4.03
N ASP A 528 52.88 4.69 3.37
CA ASP A 528 54.30 4.36 3.65
C ASP A 528 54.56 3.97 5.13
N GLN A 529 53.61 3.30 5.78
CA GLN A 529 53.77 2.82 7.14
C GLN A 529 54.45 1.43 7.18
N ASN A 530 55.19 1.15 8.26
CA ASN A 530 55.69 -0.20 8.51
C ASN A 530 54.52 -1.12 8.93
N VAL A 531 54.37 -2.24 8.25
CA VAL A 531 53.29 -3.22 8.44
C VAL A 531 53.77 -4.63 8.84
N ASP A 532 55.02 -4.78 9.29
CA ASP A 532 55.62 -6.08 9.61
C ASP A 532 54.80 -6.89 10.62
N LEU A 533 54.19 -6.22 11.60
CA LEU A 533 53.39 -6.86 12.64
C LEU A 533 52.04 -7.33 12.07
N GLU A 534 51.39 -6.48 11.30
CA GLU A 534 50.11 -6.77 10.66
C GLU A 534 50.25 -7.90 9.63
N LEU A 535 51.38 -8.05 8.94
CA LEU A 535 51.63 -9.21 8.08
C LEU A 535 51.64 -10.53 8.87
N VAL A 536 52.13 -10.52 10.11
CA VAL A 536 52.06 -11.69 11.02
C VAL A 536 50.61 -11.96 11.46
N GLU A 537 49.81 -10.92 11.65
CA GLU A 537 48.37 -11.05 11.93
C GLU A 537 47.62 -11.69 10.75
N GLY A 538 47.87 -11.21 9.52
CA GLY A 538 47.31 -11.78 8.29
C GLY A 538 47.65 -13.26 8.12
N ARG A 539 48.92 -13.63 8.36
CA ARG A 539 49.35 -15.04 8.37
C ARG A 539 48.54 -15.88 9.37
N LYS A 540 48.29 -15.38 10.58
CA LYS A 540 47.49 -16.10 11.59
C LYS A 540 46.04 -16.28 11.15
N ILE A 541 45.45 -15.29 10.47
CA ILE A 541 44.10 -15.41 9.90
C ILE A 541 44.06 -16.52 8.84
N VAL A 542 45.06 -16.57 7.94
CA VAL A 542 45.18 -17.62 6.93
C VAL A 542 45.41 -19.01 7.55
N GLU A 543 46.26 -19.10 8.57
CA GLU A 543 46.51 -20.33 9.32
C GLU A 543 45.25 -20.85 10.01
N ALA A 544 44.44 -19.95 10.58
CA ALA A 544 43.18 -20.30 11.21
C ALA A 544 42.12 -20.84 10.23
N ALA A 545 42.15 -20.42 8.96
CA ALA A 545 41.25 -20.94 7.92
C ALA A 545 41.64 -22.34 7.40
N LEU A 546 42.89 -22.78 7.62
CA LEU A 546 43.41 -24.04 7.09
C LEU A 546 42.57 -25.29 7.47
N PRO A 547 42.05 -25.44 8.71
CA PRO A 547 41.20 -26.58 9.07
C PRO A 547 39.87 -26.67 8.30
N GLN A 548 39.38 -25.55 7.74
CA GLN A 548 38.16 -25.51 6.94
C GLN A 548 38.42 -25.82 5.46
N ALA A 549 39.65 -25.58 4.99
CA ALA A 549 40.04 -25.81 3.61
C ALA A 549 40.11 -27.31 3.28
N ARG A 550 39.76 -27.68 2.04
CA ARG A 550 39.84 -29.06 1.56
C ARG A 550 40.54 -29.16 0.20
N GLY A 551 41.16 -30.31 -0.07
CA GLY A 551 41.74 -30.62 -1.38
C GLY A 551 42.78 -29.60 -1.84
N ARG A 552 42.55 -28.97 -3.00
CA ARG A 552 43.46 -27.99 -3.60
C ARG A 552 43.61 -26.72 -2.77
N ASP A 553 42.54 -26.29 -2.09
CA ASP A 553 42.56 -25.08 -1.27
C ASP A 553 43.46 -25.27 -0.04
N ALA A 554 43.37 -26.43 0.64
CA ALA A 554 44.24 -26.75 1.76
C ALA A 554 45.72 -26.79 1.34
N ALA A 555 46.04 -27.48 0.23
CA ALA A 555 47.41 -27.56 -0.29
C ALA A 555 47.97 -26.17 -0.71
N PHE A 556 47.09 -25.29 -1.22
CA PHE A 556 47.46 -23.93 -1.57
C PHE A 556 47.77 -23.08 -0.32
N LEU A 557 46.89 -23.10 0.70
CA LEU A 557 47.11 -22.36 1.95
C LEU A 557 48.38 -22.84 2.67
N GLU A 558 48.61 -24.16 2.74
CA GLU A 558 49.85 -24.71 3.31
C GLU A 558 51.11 -24.22 2.58
N ARG A 559 51.05 -24.13 1.25
CA ARG A 559 52.17 -23.61 0.46
C ARG A 559 52.37 -22.12 0.72
N ALA A 560 51.30 -21.34 0.69
CA ALA A 560 51.35 -19.90 0.98
C ALA A 560 51.96 -19.62 2.37
N LEU A 561 51.58 -20.38 3.39
CA LEU A 561 52.14 -20.25 4.74
C LEU A 561 53.65 -20.60 4.77
N ARG A 562 54.09 -21.62 4.02
CA ARG A 562 55.53 -21.96 3.90
C ARG A 562 56.32 -20.89 3.14
N ASP A 563 55.74 -20.33 2.08
CA ASP A 563 56.39 -19.31 1.26
C ASP A 563 56.50 -18.00 2.04
N PHE A 564 55.49 -17.64 2.83
CA PHE A 564 55.53 -16.49 3.74
C PHE A 564 56.76 -16.51 4.67
N GLU A 565 57.10 -17.67 5.25
CA GLU A 565 58.27 -17.81 6.13
C GLU A 565 59.62 -17.58 5.41
N ARG A 566 59.66 -17.82 4.09
CA ARG A 566 60.87 -17.74 3.26
C ARG A 566 61.06 -16.38 2.59
N SER A 567 60.00 -15.58 2.53
CA SER A 567 59.96 -14.26 1.89
C SER A 567 60.38 -13.13 2.82
N ASP A 568 60.82 -12.00 2.25
CA ASP A 568 61.00 -10.74 2.96
C ASP A 568 59.65 -10.01 3.15
N SER A 569 59.65 -8.85 3.81
CA SER A 569 58.42 -8.13 4.16
C SER A 569 57.60 -7.68 2.94
N ALA A 570 58.26 -7.23 1.88
CA ALA A 570 57.59 -6.76 0.67
C ALA A 570 56.89 -7.93 -0.05
N ASP A 571 57.60 -9.04 -0.24
CA ASP A 571 57.09 -10.24 -0.87
C ASP A 571 55.96 -10.90 -0.04
N ARG A 572 56.05 -10.86 1.30
CA ARG A 572 54.98 -11.32 2.20
C ARG A 572 53.69 -10.52 2.02
N GLY A 573 53.82 -9.20 1.93
CA GLY A 573 52.70 -8.29 1.72
C GLY A 573 52.05 -8.50 0.35
N GLU A 574 52.82 -8.76 -0.70
CA GLU A 574 52.29 -9.08 -2.03
C GLU A 574 51.60 -10.45 -2.04
N LEU A 575 52.23 -11.48 -1.47
CA LEU A 575 51.68 -12.83 -1.38
C LEU A 575 50.29 -12.83 -0.72
N LEU A 576 50.18 -12.29 0.50
CA LEU A 576 48.92 -12.29 1.25
C LEU A 576 47.83 -11.40 0.65
N ARG A 577 48.18 -10.42 -0.20
CA ARG A 577 47.19 -9.59 -0.92
C ARG A 577 46.81 -10.14 -2.30
N SER A 578 47.43 -11.24 -2.74
CA SER A 578 47.13 -11.85 -4.04
C SER A 578 45.65 -12.21 -4.18
N SER A 579 45.13 -12.08 -5.40
CA SER A 579 43.78 -12.52 -5.79
C SER A 579 43.53 -13.97 -5.42
N GLU A 580 44.54 -14.82 -5.56
CA GLU A 580 44.47 -16.26 -5.34
C GLU A 580 44.27 -16.60 -3.87
N ILE A 581 44.97 -15.90 -2.95
CA ILE A 581 44.71 -16.05 -1.52
C ILE A 581 43.33 -15.53 -1.15
N ARG A 582 42.93 -14.37 -1.68
CA ARG A 582 41.59 -13.81 -1.42
C ARG A 582 40.49 -14.81 -1.76
N ASP A 583 40.55 -15.39 -2.96
CA ASP A 583 39.54 -16.33 -3.45
C ASP A 583 39.46 -17.59 -2.59
N VAL A 584 40.61 -18.10 -2.12
CA VAL A 584 40.64 -19.27 -1.23
C VAL A 584 40.10 -18.93 0.15
N MET A 585 40.48 -17.77 0.71
CA MET A 585 39.96 -17.29 1.99
C MET A 585 38.45 -17.12 1.93
N GLU A 586 37.91 -16.52 0.86
CA GLU A 586 36.47 -16.42 0.61
C GLU A 586 35.71 -17.75 0.78
N ARG A 587 36.32 -18.88 0.42
CA ARG A 587 35.72 -20.22 0.57
C ARG A 587 35.96 -20.87 1.93
N CYS A 588 37.02 -20.48 2.64
CA CYS A 588 37.54 -21.20 3.81
C CYS A 588 37.54 -20.39 5.12
N SER A 589 37.15 -19.11 5.09
CA SER A 589 37.08 -18.24 6.26
C SER A 589 36.24 -18.84 7.38
N ILE A 590 36.68 -18.66 8.63
CA ILE A 590 35.91 -19.03 9.81
C ILE A 590 34.75 -18.04 9.98
N ARG A 591 33.52 -18.56 10.08
CA ARG A 591 32.30 -17.77 10.32
C ARG A 591 31.92 -17.76 11.80
N GLY A 592 32.85 -17.35 12.66
CA GLY A 592 32.76 -17.53 14.12
C GLY A 592 31.69 -16.67 14.81
N ASP A 593 31.34 -15.54 14.20
CA ASP A 593 30.33 -14.58 14.66
C ASP A 593 29.12 -14.52 13.70
N ALA A 594 28.87 -15.60 12.96
CA ALA A 594 27.79 -15.63 11.98
C ALA A 594 26.41 -15.44 12.62
N VAL A 595 25.67 -14.48 12.09
CA VAL A 595 24.28 -14.21 12.44
C VAL A 595 23.40 -14.67 11.30
N ARG A 596 22.36 -15.43 11.64
CA ARG A 596 21.34 -15.86 10.70
C ARG A 596 20.06 -15.10 10.96
N TYR A 597 19.40 -14.64 9.90
CA TYR A 597 18.07 -14.05 10.01
C TYR A 597 17.13 -15.04 10.71
N ARG A 598 16.42 -14.57 11.73
CA ARG A 598 15.67 -15.38 12.68
C ARG A 598 14.54 -16.24 12.07
N ARG A 599 14.19 -16.03 10.80
CA ARG A 599 13.12 -16.74 10.09
C ARG A 599 13.66 -17.45 8.85
N ASP A 600 13.08 -18.62 8.61
CA ASP A 600 13.13 -19.28 7.30
C ASP A 600 11.91 -18.79 6.52
N LEU A 601 12.16 -18.01 5.48
CA LEU A 601 11.14 -17.49 4.58
C LEU A 601 10.86 -18.51 3.48
N GLU A 602 9.69 -18.42 2.86
CA GLU A 602 9.21 -19.42 1.90
C GLU A 602 8.92 -18.80 0.53
N VAL A 603 9.20 -19.54 -0.54
CA VAL A 603 8.80 -19.23 -1.91
C VAL A 603 8.17 -20.45 -2.57
N VAL A 604 6.92 -20.31 -3.03
CA VAL A 604 6.24 -21.31 -3.84
C VAL A 604 6.61 -21.08 -5.30
N VAL A 605 7.18 -22.12 -5.91
CA VAL A 605 7.58 -22.12 -7.33
C VAL A 605 6.60 -22.97 -8.10
N ASP A 606 5.80 -22.32 -8.94
CA ASP A 606 4.87 -22.98 -9.85
C ASP A 606 5.50 -23.21 -11.24
N ARG A 607 4.82 -23.96 -12.10
CA ARG A 607 5.15 -24.05 -13.54
C ARG A 607 4.81 -22.76 -14.29
N GLY A 608 5.38 -22.57 -15.48
CA GLY A 608 5.22 -21.34 -16.26
C GLY A 608 3.77 -20.98 -16.61
N GLU A 609 2.90 -21.97 -16.84
CA GLU A 609 1.49 -21.73 -17.18
C GLU A 609 0.69 -21.12 -16.01
N ALA A 610 1.23 -21.16 -14.78
CA ALA A 610 0.65 -20.44 -13.65
C ALA A 610 0.70 -18.92 -13.81
N SER A 611 1.67 -18.40 -14.58
CA SER A 611 1.83 -16.97 -14.84
C SER A 611 1.49 -16.54 -16.26
N PHE A 612 1.41 -17.46 -17.24
CA PHE A 612 1.05 -17.13 -18.61
C PHE A 612 0.12 -18.19 -19.23
N ALA A 613 -1.13 -17.81 -19.50
CA ALA A 613 -2.11 -18.67 -20.17
C ALA A 613 -3.31 -17.87 -20.70
N ALA A 614 -3.94 -18.35 -21.78
CA ALA A 614 -5.24 -17.92 -22.25
C ALA A 614 -6.30 -18.98 -21.93
N TRP A 615 -7.38 -18.58 -21.25
CA TRP A 615 -8.44 -19.46 -20.78
C TRP A 615 -9.73 -19.34 -21.62
N TYR A 616 -10.32 -20.47 -21.97
CA TYR A 616 -11.63 -20.56 -22.61
C TYR A 616 -12.60 -21.32 -21.71
N GLU A 617 -13.59 -20.63 -21.15
CA GLU A 617 -14.66 -21.26 -20.37
C GLU A 617 -15.73 -21.83 -21.29
N MET A 618 -16.01 -23.11 -21.11
CA MET A 618 -16.91 -23.93 -21.92
C MET A 618 -18.06 -24.46 -21.06
N PHE A 619 -19.29 -24.39 -21.59
CA PHE A 619 -20.42 -25.18 -21.13
C PHE A 619 -20.52 -26.47 -21.95
N PRO A 620 -20.13 -27.64 -21.40
CA PRO A 620 -20.06 -28.88 -22.17
C PRO A 620 -21.38 -29.23 -22.84
N ARG A 621 -22.50 -29.09 -22.12
CA ARG A 621 -23.84 -29.45 -22.60
C ARG A 621 -24.35 -28.60 -23.77
N SER A 622 -23.68 -27.51 -24.11
CA SER A 622 -24.05 -26.59 -25.19
C SER A 622 -23.13 -26.67 -26.41
N GLN A 623 -22.23 -27.66 -26.45
CA GLN A 623 -21.33 -27.86 -27.60
C GLN A 623 -21.96 -28.68 -28.73
N GLY A 624 -23.24 -29.05 -28.60
CA GLY A 624 -24.00 -29.83 -29.57
C GLY A 624 -24.68 -28.97 -30.63
N VAL A 625 -25.36 -29.64 -31.55
CA VAL A 625 -26.05 -29.00 -32.70
C VAL A 625 -27.57 -29.13 -32.67
N GLU A 626 -28.12 -29.93 -31.75
CA GLU A 626 -29.55 -30.20 -31.63
C GLU A 626 -30.19 -29.31 -30.54
N PRO A 627 -31.07 -28.35 -30.89
CA PRO A 627 -31.72 -27.49 -29.89
C PRO A 627 -32.54 -28.28 -28.87
N GLY A 628 -32.42 -27.91 -27.59
CA GLY A 628 -33.18 -28.53 -26.50
C GLY A 628 -32.62 -29.87 -25.99
N LYS A 629 -31.44 -30.29 -26.44
CA LYS A 629 -30.76 -31.52 -26.01
C LYS A 629 -29.36 -31.20 -25.52
N GLY A 630 -28.93 -31.87 -24.45
CA GLY A 630 -27.57 -31.79 -23.94
C GLY A 630 -26.56 -32.46 -24.87
N ALA A 631 -25.39 -31.85 -25.01
CA ALA A 631 -24.25 -32.39 -25.75
C ALA A 631 -23.40 -33.35 -24.90
N THR A 632 -22.53 -34.11 -25.56
CA THR A 632 -21.63 -35.11 -24.94
C THR A 632 -20.17 -34.63 -24.92
N PHE A 633 -19.28 -35.38 -24.27
CA PHE A 633 -17.84 -35.12 -24.38
C PHE A 633 -17.31 -35.28 -25.82
N ASP A 634 -17.89 -36.14 -26.65
CA ASP A 634 -17.47 -36.26 -28.05
C ASP A 634 -17.82 -35.00 -28.86
N ASP A 635 -18.96 -34.36 -28.56
CA ASP A 635 -19.30 -33.04 -29.13
C ASP A 635 -18.32 -31.95 -28.66
N CYS A 636 -17.93 -31.99 -27.38
CA CYS A 636 -16.90 -31.10 -26.84
C CYS A 636 -15.54 -31.31 -27.53
N ILE A 637 -15.15 -32.57 -27.79
CA ILE A 637 -13.93 -32.90 -28.54
C ILE A 637 -13.95 -32.27 -29.94
N ALA A 638 -15.11 -32.29 -30.61
CA ALA A 638 -15.25 -31.68 -31.94
C ALA A 638 -15.02 -30.16 -31.94
N ARG A 639 -15.25 -29.48 -30.80
CA ARG A 639 -15.00 -28.04 -30.63
C ARG A 639 -13.51 -27.70 -30.44
N LEU A 640 -12.72 -28.59 -29.83
CA LEU A 640 -11.34 -28.31 -29.41
C LEU A 640 -10.40 -27.82 -30.52
N PRO A 641 -10.42 -28.34 -31.77
CA PRO A 641 -9.52 -27.86 -32.83
C PRO A 641 -9.66 -26.37 -33.12
N GLU A 642 -10.87 -25.81 -33.09
CA GLU A 642 -11.04 -24.38 -33.29
C GLU A 642 -10.58 -23.59 -32.06
N ILE A 643 -10.87 -24.03 -30.84
CA ILE A 643 -10.37 -23.38 -29.61
C ILE A 643 -8.84 -23.31 -29.61
N ALA A 644 -8.18 -24.40 -30.01
CA ALA A 644 -6.73 -24.44 -30.17
C ALA A 644 -6.23 -23.47 -31.26
N ARG A 645 -6.94 -23.35 -32.39
CA ARG A 645 -6.65 -22.38 -33.47
C ARG A 645 -6.75 -20.94 -32.97
N LEU A 646 -7.69 -20.65 -32.07
CA LEU A 646 -7.81 -19.34 -31.41
C LEU A 646 -6.65 -19.06 -30.45
N GLY A 647 -5.85 -20.07 -30.10
CA GLY A 647 -4.64 -19.92 -29.31
C GLY A 647 -4.88 -19.92 -27.80
N PHE A 648 -5.92 -20.60 -27.33
CA PHE A 648 -6.11 -20.87 -25.92
C PHE A 648 -5.17 -21.97 -25.44
N ASP A 649 -4.85 -21.93 -24.15
CA ASP A 649 -3.97 -22.88 -23.46
C ASP A 649 -4.77 -23.71 -22.42
N VAL A 650 -5.89 -23.19 -21.94
CA VAL A 650 -6.75 -23.83 -20.93
C VAL A 650 -8.20 -23.87 -21.39
N VAL A 651 -8.83 -25.04 -21.33
CA VAL A 651 -10.28 -25.21 -21.46
C VAL A 651 -10.86 -25.43 -20.07
N TYR A 652 -11.59 -24.44 -19.57
CA TYR A 652 -12.24 -24.47 -18.27
C TYR A 652 -13.68 -24.97 -18.43
N LEU A 653 -14.01 -26.07 -17.77
CA LEU A 653 -15.37 -26.61 -17.76
C LEU A 653 -16.10 -26.19 -16.49
N VAL A 654 -17.32 -25.68 -16.65
CA VAL A 654 -18.30 -25.62 -15.55
C VAL A 654 -18.55 -27.02 -14.97
N PRO A 655 -19.18 -27.16 -13.79
CA PRO A 655 -19.35 -28.48 -13.16
C PRO A 655 -19.92 -29.54 -14.12
N ILE A 656 -19.23 -30.67 -14.21
CA ILE A 656 -19.56 -31.78 -15.13
C ILE A 656 -20.31 -32.92 -14.43
N HIS A 657 -20.79 -32.68 -13.23
CA HIS A 657 -21.37 -33.68 -12.33
C HIS A 657 -22.87 -33.84 -12.57
N PRO A 658 -23.49 -34.93 -12.07
CA PRO A 658 -24.94 -35.06 -12.07
C PRO A 658 -25.62 -33.85 -11.40
N ILE A 659 -26.74 -33.41 -11.96
CA ILE A 659 -27.46 -32.20 -11.52
C ILE A 659 -28.72 -32.59 -10.76
N GLY A 660 -28.91 -31.99 -9.58
CA GLY A 660 -30.04 -32.25 -8.70
C GLY A 660 -31.41 -32.02 -9.35
N ARG A 661 -32.39 -32.81 -8.92
CA ARG A 661 -33.80 -32.74 -9.38
C ARG A 661 -34.69 -31.99 -8.40
N VAL A 662 -34.30 -31.93 -7.13
CA VAL A 662 -35.07 -31.24 -6.08
C VAL A 662 -34.80 -29.73 -6.15
N ASN A 663 -35.88 -28.93 -6.18
CA ASN A 663 -35.83 -27.47 -6.31
C ASN A 663 -35.03 -26.97 -7.53
N ARG A 664 -34.85 -27.82 -8.55
CA ARG A 664 -34.12 -27.48 -9.77
C ARG A 664 -34.64 -26.18 -10.37
N LYS A 665 -33.71 -25.28 -10.69
CA LYS A 665 -34.04 -24.03 -11.39
C LYS A 665 -34.36 -24.27 -12.86
N GLY A 666 -35.36 -23.55 -13.35
CA GLY A 666 -35.75 -23.51 -14.76
C GLY A 666 -35.09 -22.36 -15.51
N ARG A 667 -35.50 -22.19 -16.76
CA ARG A 667 -35.07 -21.11 -17.67
C ARG A 667 -35.09 -19.73 -17.00
N ASP A 668 -34.15 -18.88 -17.39
CA ASP A 668 -34.01 -17.51 -16.87
C ASP A 668 -34.03 -17.41 -15.33
N ASN A 669 -33.40 -18.39 -14.65
CA ASN A 669 -33.31 -18.46 -13.18
C ASN A 669 -34.68 -18.61 -12.49
N SER A 670 -35.69 -19.19 -13.17
CA SER A 670 -36.99 -19.54 -12.60
C SER A 670 -36.82 -20.51 -11.42
N THR A 671 -37.58 -20.31 -10.35
CA THR A 671 -37.61 -21.23 -9.19
C THR A 671 -38.35 -22.53 -9.46
N VAL A 672 -38.97 -22.67 -10.64
CA VAL A 672 -39.68 -23.87 -11.08
C VAL A 672 -39.13 -24.31 -12.44
N ALA A 673 -38.56 -25.52 -12.50
CA ALA A 673 -38.11 -26.16 -13.74
C ALA A 673 -39.26 -26.81 -14.52
N GLY A 674 -39.25 -26.62 -15.84
CA GLY A 674 -40.11 -27.36 -16.77
C GLY A 674 -39.61 -28.79 -17.06
N PRO A 675 -40.42 -29.65 -17.71
CA PRO A 675 -40.11 -31.07 -17.97
C PRO A 675 -38.85 -31.38 -18.82
N GLY A 676 -38.14 -30.37 -19.32
CA GLY A 676 -36.90 -30.52 -20.09
C GLY A 676 -35.84 -29.48 -19.75
N ASP A 677 -36.00 -28.76 -18.64
CA ASP A 677 -34.99 -27.78 -18.23
C ASP A 677 -33.79 -28.50 -17.61
N PRO A 678 -32.56 -28.17 -18.05
CA PRO A 678 -31.37 -28.88 -17.63
C PRO A 678 -30.94 -28.56 -16.20
N GLY A 679 -31.44 -27.47 -15.61
CA GLY A 679 -31.01 -26.99 -14.30
C GLY A 679 -29.63 -26.33 -14.32
N SER A 680 -29.19 -25.85 -13.16
CA SER A 680 -27.86 -25.28 -12.97
C SER A 680 -26.80 -26.39 -12.85
N PRO A 681 -25.68 -26.34 -13.59
CA PRO A 681 -24.55 -27.25 -13.37
C PRO A 681 -24.01 -27.19 -11.92
N TYR A 682 -24.14 -26.04 -11.27
CA TYR A 682 -23.68 -25.81 -9.91
C TYR A 682 -24.58 -26.47 -8.84
N ALA A 683 -25.75 -27.00 -9.22
CA ALA A 683 -26.59 -27.83 -8.36
C ALA A 683 -26.10 -29.29 -8.36
N ILE A 684 -24.87 -29.48 -7.86
CA ILE A 684 -24.11 -30.73 -7.93
C ILE A 684 -24.77 -31.80 -7.05
N GLY A 685 -25.03 -32.97 -7.64
CA GLY A 685 -25.46 -34.16 -6.93
C GLY A 685 -26.86 -34.62 -7.30
N SER A 686 -26.98 -35.90 -7.62
CA SER A 686 -28.25 -36.60 -7.75
C SER A 686 -28.07 -38.04 -7.24
N GLU A 687 -29.10 -38.89 -7.43
CA GLU A 687 -28.97 -40.33 -7.19
C GLU A 687 -27.94 -41.01 -8.11
N GLU A 688 -27.49 -40.36 -9.18
CA GLU A 688 -26.46 -40.86 -10.10
C GLU A 688 -25.02 -40.57 -9.63
N GLY A 689 -24.84 -39.76 -8.59
CA GLY A 689 -23.54 -39.48 -7.98
C GLY A 689 -23.32 -38.02 -7.59
N GLY A 690 -22.16 -37.75 -6.99
CA GLY A 690 -21.73 -36.44 -6.50
C GLY A 690 -20.52 -35.86 -7.23
N HIS A 691 -19.63 -35.20 -6.50
CA HIS A 691 -18.45 -34.47 -7.03
C HIS A 691 -17.39 -35.33 -7.74
N GLN A 692 -17.42 -36.65 -7.59
CA GLN A 692 -16.52 -37.59 -8.29
C GLN A 692 -17.21 -38.30 -9.47
N ALA A 693 -18.47 -37.99 -9.73
CA ALA A 693 -19.25 -38.56 -10.84
C ALA A 693 -19.28 -37.62 -12.04
N VAL A 694 -19.48 -38.20 -13.22
CA VAL A 694 -19.77 -37.49 -14.47
C VAL A 694 -21.28 -37.51 -14.71
N ASN A 695 -21.84 -36.40 -15.16
CA ASN A 695 -23.24 -36.33 -15.55
C ASN A 695 -23.54 -37.33 -16.68
N PRO A 696 -24.52 -38.24 -16.51
CA PRO A 696 -24.83 -39.25 -17.53
C PRO A 696 -25.15 -38.70 -18.92
N GLU A 697 -25.65 -37.47 -19.02
CA GLU A 697 -25.92 -36.83 -20.32
C GLU A 697 -24.64 -36.42 -21.06
N LEU A 698 -23.55 -36.15 -20.34
CA LEU A 698 -22.24 -35.85 -20.95
C LEU A 698 -21.49 -37.12 -21.38
N GLY A 699 -21.78 -38.24 -20.71
CA GLY A 699 -21.18 -39.55 -20.95
C GLY A 699 -20.65 -40.20 -19.67
N THR A 700 -19.51 -40.88 -19.79
CA THR A 700 -18.84 -41.64 -18.74
C THR A 700 -17.49 -41.03 -18.38
N LEU A 701 -16.88 -41.51 -17.29
CA LEU A 701 -15.52 -41.15 -16.92
C LEU A 701 -14.49 -41.51 -18.02
N GLY A 702 -14.73 -42.59 -18.77
CA GLY A 702 -13.91 -42.96 -19.93
C GLY A 702 -13.99 -41.94 -21.07
N ASP A 703 -15.17 -41.35 -21.28
CA ASP A 703 -15.37 -40.29 -22.27
C ASP A 703 -14.69 -38.99 -21.83
N PHE A 704 -14.75 -38.66 -20.53
CA PHE A 704 -14.00 -37.54 -19.97
C PHE A 704 -12.48 -37.69 -20.16
N ARG A 705 -11.91 -38.87 -19.90
CA ARG A 705 -10.48 -39.13 -20.16
C ARG A 705 -10.10 -38.93 -21.62
N ARG A 706 -10.98 -39.29 -22.57
CA ARG A 706 -10.77 -39.01 -23.99
C ARG A 706 -10.76 -37.51 -24.27
N PHE A 707 -11.68 -36.75 -23.66
CA PHE A 707 -11.70 -35.30 -23.78
C PHE A 707 -10.41 -34.66 -23.26
N VAL A 708 -9.95 -35.04 -22.06
CA VAL A 708 -8.68 -34.56 -21.49
C VAL A 708 -7.50 -34.90 -22.40
N SER A 709 -7.46 -36.13 -22.92
CA SER A 709 -6.40 -36.57 -23.85
C SER A 709 -6.43 -35.80 -25.17
N ALA A 710 -7.61 -35.50 -25.71
CA ALA A 710 -7.77 -34.73 -26.93
C ALA A 710 -7.36 -33.26 -26.76
N ALA A 711 -7.68 -32.64 -25.61
CA ALA A 711 -7.22 -31.30 -25.28
C ALA A 711 -5.69 -31.25 -25.17
N ALA A 712 -5.09 -32.21 -24.46
CA ALA A 712 -3.64 -32.31 -24.31
C ALA A 712 -2.92 -32.52 -25.65
N ALA A 713 -3.49 -33.34 -26.56
CA ALA A 713 -2.95 -33.54 -27.91
C ALA A 713 -2.93 -32.26 -28.75
N LEU A 714 -3.76 -31.27 -28.41
CA LEU A 714 -3.80 -29.93 -29.02
C LEU A 714 -3.01 -28.88 -28.22
N GLY A 715 -2.29 -29.29 -27.18
CA GLY A 715 -1.50 -28.39 -26.33
C GLY A 715 -2.33 -27.58 -25.34
N MET A 716 -3.54 -28.03 -25.01
CA MET A 716 -4.41 -27.38 -24.01
C MET A 716 -4.58 -28.26 -22.77
N GLU A 717 -4.72 -27.61 -21.62
CA GLU A 717 -5.05 -28.27 -20.36
C GLU A 717 -6.53 -28.11 -20.01
N VAL A 718 -7.08 -29.06 -19.28
CA VAL A 718 -8.44 -28.98 -18.76
C VAL A 718 -8.41 -28.41 -17.35
N ALA A 719 -9.19 -27.35 -17.12
CA ALA A 719 -9.53 -26.87 -15.80
C ALA A 719 -10.96 -27.29 -15.43
N LEU A 720 -11.15 -27.81 -14.22
CA LEU A 720 -12.49 -28.12 -13.72
C LEU A 720 -12.94 -27.10 -12.68
N ASP A 721 -14.23 -26.76 -12.71
CA ASP A 721 -14.87 -26.08 -11.60
C ASP A 721 -14.88 -26.98 -10.36
N PHE A 722 -14.55 -26.38 -9.21
CA PHE A 722 -14.67 -27.01 -7.90
C PHE A 722 -15.56 -26.14 -6.99
N ALA A 723 -16.85 -26.43 -7.00
CA ALA A 723 -17.84 -25.77 -6.17
C ALA A 723 -18.19 -26.62 -4.94
N ILE A 724 -17.78 -26.14 -3.75
CA ILE A 724 -18.10 -26.82 -2.48
C ILE A 724 -19.52 -26.44 -2.05
N GLN A 725 -20.48 -27.22 -2.54
CA GLN A 725 -21.92 -27.14 -2.25
C GLN A 725 -22.60 -28.40 -2.79
N ALA A 726 -23.86 -28.63 -2.42
CA ALA A 726 -24.59 -29.82 -2.84
C ALA A 726 -26.04 -29.47 -3.20
N ALA A 727 -26.61 -30.14 -4.20
CA ALA A 727 -28.06 -30.18 -4.36
C ALA A 727 -28.70 -30.97 -3.21
N PRO A 728 -29.99 -30.74 -2.89
CA PRO A 728 -30.67 -31.46 -1.80
C PRO A 728 -30.68 -32.99 -1.95
N ASP A 729 -30.52 -33.49 -3.17
CA ASP A 729 -30.46 -34.90 -3.53
C ASP A 729 -29.04 -35.46 -3.72
N HIS A 730 -27.99 -34.69 -3.39
CA HIS A 730 -26.61 -35.18 -3.37
C HIS A 730 -26.43 -36.33 -2.34
N PRO A 731 -25.66 -37.40 -2.63
CA PRO A 731 -25.43 -38.52 -1.72
C PRO A 731 -24.99 -38.12 -0.30
N TRP A 732 -24.05 -37.18 -0.19
CA TRP A 732 -23.62 -36.61 1.10
C TRP A 732 -24.78 -36.13 2.01
N VAL A 733 -25.88 -35.60 1.47
CA VAL A 733 -27.01 -35.14 2.29
C VAL A 733 -27.69 -36.30 3.03
N ARG A 734 -27.65 -37.51 2.46
CA ARG A 734 -28.17 -38.74 3.08
C ARG A 734 -27.11 -39.47 3.91
N GLU A 735 -25.89 -39.54 3.39
CA GLU A 735 -24.78 -40.36 3.92
C GLU A 735 -23.98 -39.67 5.03
N HIS A 736 -23.83 -38.35 4.95
CA HIS A 736 -23.03 -37.51 5.85
C HIS A 736 -23.84 -36.31 6.35
N ARG A 737 -24.94 -36.61 7.07
CA ARG A 737 -25.88 -35.58 7.54
C ARG A 737 -25.21 -34.54 8.43
N GLU A 738 -24.20 -34.94 9.18
CA GLU A 738 -23.38 -34.10 10.06
C GLU A 738 -22.66 -32.98 9.30
N TRP A 739 -22.38 -33.13 8.00
CA TRP A 739 -21.74 -32.09 7.19
C TRP A 739 -22.69 -30.94 6.83
N PHE A 740 -23.97 -30.99 7.23
CA PHE A 740 -24.96 -29.97 6.89
C PHE A 740 -25.71 -29.46 8.12
N ARG A 741 -26.06 -28.16 8.13
CA ARG A 741 -26.90 -27.57 9.18
C ARG A 741 -28.39 -27.80 8.90
N PHE A 742 -28.95 -28.81 9.57
CA PHE A 742 -30.39 -29.02 9.62
C PHE A 742 -31.06 -28.04 10.59
N ARG A 743 -32.17 -27.46 10.16
CA ARG A 743 -33.09 -26.66 10.98
C ARG A 743 -33.83 -27.55 11.98
N PRO A 744 -34.44 -26.98 13.04
CA PRO A 744 -35.21 -27.75 14.03
C PRO A 744 -36.37 -28.57 13.44
N ASP A 745 -36.90 -28.18 12.28
CA ASP A 745 -37.95 -28.89 11.55
C ASP A 745 -37.44 -30.01 10.63
N GLY A 746 -36.12 -30.24 10.61
CA GLY A 746 -35.47 -31.26 9.77
C GLY A 746 -35.17 -30.83 8.34
N THR A 747 -35.45 -29.57 7.96
CA THR A 747 -35.08 -29.02 6.64
C THR A 747 -33.67 -28.44 6.63
N ILE A 748 -33.05 -28.25 5.47
CA ILE A 748 -31.75 -27.56 5.33
C ILE A 748 -32.00 -26.17 4.74
N LYS A 749 -31.33 -25.14 5.25
CA LYS A 749 -31.39 -23.80 4.63
C LYS A 749 -30.62 -23.85 3.31
N TYR A 750 -31.26 -23.42 2.22
CA TYR A 750 -30.63 -23.26 0.92
C TYR A 750 -29.54 -22.17 0.94
N ALA A 751 -28.59 -22.21 0.01
CA ALA A 751 -27.48 -21.26 -0.02
C ALA A 751 -27.92 -19.86 -0.50
N GLU A 752 -27.28 -18.82 0.04
CA GLU A 752 -27.53 -17.42 -0.35
C GLU A 752 -26.20 -16.68 -0.46
N ASN A 753 -26.07 -15.84 -1.48
CA ASN A 753 -25.04 -14.80 -1.54
C ASN A 753 -25.75 -13.46 -1.76
N PRO A 754 -26.24 -12.80 -0.69
CA PRO A 754 -27.20 -11.72 -0.80
C PRO A 754 -26.78 -10.63 -1.81
N PRO A 755 -27.67 -10.22 -2.74
CA PRO A 755 -29.11 -10.55 -2.79
C PRO A 755 -29.46 -11.87 -3.52
N LYS A 756 -28.49 -12.62 -4.05
CA LYS A 756 -28.74 -13.87 -4.80
C LYS A 756 -29.19 -15.01 -3.88
N LYS A 757 -30.22 -15.74 -4.30
CA LYS A 757 -30.73 -16.95 -3.64
C LYS A 757 -30.54 -18.16 -4.54
N TYR A 758 -30.15 -19.28 -3.94
CA TYR A 758 -29.87 -20.52 -4.65
C TYR A 758 -30.68 -21.66 -4.00
N GLU A 759 -31.98 -21.70 -4.32
CA GLU A 759 -32.95 -22.66 -3.78
C GLU A 759 -32.65 -24.13 -4.14
N ASP A 760 -31.84 -24.32 -5.19
CA ASP A 760 -31.39 -25.59 -5.76
C ASP A 760 -30.13 -26.16 -5.09
N ILE A 761 -29.53 -25.45 -4.12
CA ILE A 761 -28.31 -25.90 -3.42
C ILE A 761 -28.34 -25.64 -1.91
N VAL A 762 -27.56 -26.43 -1.19
CA VAL A 762 -27.27 -26.33 0.23
C VAL A 762 -25.76 -26.26 0.46
N ASN A 763 -25.35 -25.57 1.52
CA ASN A 763 -23.94 -25.42 1.91
C ASN A 763 -23.54 -26.49 2.91
N VAL A 764 -22.31 -26.98 2.80
CA VAL A 764 -21.66 -27.76 3.86
C VAL A 764 -21.31 -26.85 5.04
N ASP A 765 -21.25 -27.43 6.23
CA ASP A 765 -20.88 -26.77 7.47
C ASP A 765 -19.42 -27.07 7.82
N PHE A 766 -18.55 -26.07 7.72
CA PHE A 766 -17.13 -26.24 8.05
C PHE A 766 -16.85 -26.34 9.56
N ASP A 767 -17.82 -25.98 10.41
CA ASP A 767 -17.71 -26.06 11.86
C ASP A 767 -18.32 -27.35 12.42
N ASN A 768 -18.66 -28.30 11.54
CA ASN A 768 -19.33 -29.53 11.94
C ASN A 768 -18.44 -30.46 12.79
N PRO A 769 -19.02 -31.39 13.58
CA PRO A 769 -18.25 -32.31 14.43
C PRO A 769 -17.24 -33.19 13.67
N ASP A 770 -17.51 -33.52 12.41
CA ASP A 770 -16.66 -34.29 11.50
C ASP A 770 -15.97 -33.39 10.45
N ARG A 771 -15.50 -32.20 10.87
CA ARG A 771 -14.79 -31.26 9.98
C ARG A 771 -13.56 -31.88 9.29
N GLU A 772 -12.83 -32.78 9.97
CA GLU A 772 -11.65 -33.45 9.41
C GLU A 772 -12.03 -34.44 8.30
N GLY A 773 -13.16 -35.15 8.47
CA GLY A 773 -13.74 -36.00 7.43
C GLY A 773 -14.15 -35.20 6.20
N LEU A 774 -14.88 -34.09 6.39
CA LEU A 774 -15.23 -33.17 5.30
C LEU A 774 -14.00 -32.64 4.55
N TRP A 775 -12.99 -32.14 5.28
CA TRP A 775 -11.77 -31.60 4.67
C TRP A 775 -11.02 -32.66 3.87
N THR A 776 -10.94 -33.88 4.42
CA THR A 776 -10.33 -35.05 3.77
C THR A 776 -11.06 -35.42 2.49
N GLU A 777 -12.39 -35.51 2.50
CA GLU A 777 -13.20 -35.83 1.32
C GLU A 777 -13.03 -34.79 0.20
N LEU A 778 -12.98 -33.50 0.56
CA LEU A 778 -12.77 -32.42 -0.41
C LEU A 778 -11.37 -32.47 -1.04
N ARG A 779 -10.33 -32.77 -0.24
CA ARG A 779 -8.98 -33.03 -0.74
C ARG A 779 -8.94 -34.24 -1.67
N ASP A 780 -9.55 -35.34 -1.25
CA ASP A 780 -9.50 -36.60 -1.99
C ASP A 780 -10.30 -36.52 -3.29
N THR A 781 -11.35 -35.70 -3.33
CA THR A 781 -12.07 -35.35 -4.56
C THR A 781 -11.17 -34.62 -5.57
N ILE A 782 -10.38 -33.64 -5.13
CA ILE A 782 -9.40 -32.97 -6.01
C ILE A 782 -8.35 -33.99 -6.49
N LEU A 783 -7.80 -34.80 -5.57
CA LEU A 783 -6.79 -35.81 -5.92
C LEU A 783 -7.35 -36.91 -6.85
N PHE A 784 -8.63 -37.24 -6.74
CA PHE A 784 -9.32 -38.12 -7.68
C PHE A 784 -9.27 -37.53 -9.10
N TRP A 785 -9.67 -36.27 -9.28
CA TRP A 785 -9.61 -35.62 -10.60
C TRP A 785 -8.18 -35.40 -11.10
N VAL A 786 -7.21 -35.23 -10.19
CA VAL A 786 -5.78 -35.33 -10.53
C VAL A 786 -5.43 -36.71 -11.10
N GLY A 787 -5.94 -37.79 -10.52
CA GLY A 787 -5.82 -39.14 -11.08
C GLY A 787 -6.42 -39.26 -12.49
N GLU A 788 -7.48 -38.49 -12.77
CA GLU A 788 -8.16 -38.43 -14.08
C GLU A 788 -7.50 -37.49 -15.10
N GLY A 789 -6.37 -36.87 -14.75
CA GLY A 789 -5.56 -36.03 -15.65
C GLY A 789 -5.78 -34.53 -15.52
N VAL A 790 -6.63 -34.07 -14.60
CA VAL A 790 -6.87 -32.63 -14.35
C VAL A 790 -5.75 -32.07 -13.49
N ARG A 791 -5.25 -30.88 -13.82
CA ARG A 791 -4.19 -30.19 -13.04
C ARG A 791 -4.58 -28.77 -12.65
N ILE A 792 -5.72 -28.29 -13.10
CA ILE A 792 -6.16 -26.92 -12.88
C ILE A 792 -7.58 -26.95 -12.30
N PHE A 793 -7.80 -26.20 -11.23
CA PHE A 793 -9.08 -26.11 -10.55
C PHE A 793 -9.50 -24.65 -10.42
N ARG A 794 -10.63 -24.29 -11.04
CA ARG A 794 -11.31 -23.03 -10.79
C ARG A 794 -12.20 -23.25 -9.59
N VAL A 795 -11.88 -22.62 -8.47
CA VAL A 795 -12.61 -22.81 -7.22
C VAL A 795 -13.69 -21.76 -7.10
N ASP A 796 -14.93 -22.21 -6.96
CA ASP A 796 -16.12 -21.36 -6.87
C ASP A 796 -16.25 -20.72 -5.48
N ASN A 797 -16.41 -19.39 -5.45
CA ASN A 797 -16.69 -18.61 -4.26
C ASN A 797 -15.86 -19.01 -3.00
N PRO A 798 -14.52 -19.15 -3.07
CA PRO A 798 -13.71 -19.65 -1.96
C PRO A 798 -13.75 -18.72 -0.73
N HIS A 799 -14.09 -17.45 -0.93
CA HIS A 799 -14.29 -16.46 0.14
C HIS A 799 -15.47 -16.77 1.10
N THR A 800 -16.33 -17.74 0.74
CA THR A 800 -17.41 -18.23 1.61
C THR A 800 -16.99 -19.42 2.48
N LYS A 801 -15.73 -19.89 2.35
CA LYS A 801 -15.17 -21.04 3.07
C LYS A 801 -13.95 -20.57 3.90
N PRO A 802 -13.59 -21.26 5.00
CA PRO A 802 -12.54 -20.80 5.91
C PRO A 802 -11.16 -20.70 5.25
N LEU A 803 -10.39 -19.64 5.57
CA LEU A 803 -9.00 -19.50 5.10
C LEU A 803 -8.07 -20.66 5.55
N PRO A 804 -8.12 -21.13 6.82
CA PRO A 804 -7.27 -22.25 7.25
C PRO A 804 -7.52 -23.55 6.47
N PHE A 805 -8.76 -23.76 6.02
CA PHE A 805 -9.10 -24.90 5.17
C PHE A 805 -8.37 -24.79 3.81
N TRP A 806 -8.38 -23.62 3.18
CA TRP A 806 -7.69 -23.43 1.90
C TRP A 806 -6.17 -23.53 2.02
N GLU A 807 -5.59 -22.95 3.08
CA GLU A 807 -4.16 -23.09 3.38
C GLU A 807 -3.77 -24.58 3.47
N TRP A 808 -4.53 -25.36 4.25
CA TRP A 808 -4.30 -26.80 4.42
C TRP A 808 -4.53 -27.58 3.12
N LEU A 809 -5.67 -27.39 2.45
CA LEU A 809 -6.07 -28.15 1.26
C LEU A 809 -5.07 -27.96 0.12
N ILE A 810 -4.70 -26.71 -0.17
CA ILE A 810 -3.81 -26.39 -1.27
C ILE A 810 -2.41 -26.92 -0.97
N HIS A 811 -1.93 -26.79 0.26
CA HIS A 811 -0.66 -27.37 0.67
C HIS A 811 -0.67 -28.89 0.48
N GLU A 812 -1.66 -29.61 1.04
CA GLU A 812 -1.79 -31.06 0.92
C GLU A 812 -1.85 -31.56 -0.54
N VAL A 813 -2.57 -30.85 -1.41
CA VAL A 813 -2.63 -31.20 -2.83
C VAL A 813 -1.31 -30.91 -3.51
N LYS A 814 -0.68 -29.75 -3.28
CA LYS A 814 0.59 -29.38 -3.91
C LYS A 814 1.77 -30.23 -3.45
N THR A 815 1.76 -30.77 -2.23
CA THR A 815 2.76 -31.74 -1.78
C THR A 815 2.73 -33.03 -2.61
N ARG A 816 1.55 -33.44 -3.11
CA ARG A 816 1.37 -34.65 -3.93
C ARG A 816 1.39 -34.37 -5.43
N CYS A 817 0.96 -33.18 -5.83
CA CYS A 817 0.92 -32.70 -7.20
C CYS A 817 1.37 -31.23 -7.25
N PRO A 818 2.69 -30.96 -7.21
CA PRO A 818 3.23 -29.59 -7.21
C PRO A 818 2.83 -28.77 -8.44
N GLN A 819 2.46 -29.44 -9.53
CA GLN A 819 2.02 -28.84 -10.79
C GLN A 819 0.57 -28.29 -10.75
N ALA A 820 -0.17 -28.51 -9.66
CA ALA A 820 -1.57 -28.11 -9.56
C ALA A 820 -1.74 -26.59 -9.49
N ILE A 821 -2.67 -26.05 -10.28
CA ILE A 821 -3.03 -24.62 -10.30
C ILE A 821 -4.42 -24.44 -9.70
N PHE A 822 -4.54 -23.50 -8.77
CA PHE A 822 -5.82 -23.11 -8.18
C PHE A 822 -6.16 -21.67 -8.55
N LEU A 823 -7.31 -21.46 -9.20
CA LEU A 823 -7.85 -20.14 -9.51
C LEU A 823 -8.97 -19.80 -8.51
N SER A 824 -8.78 -18.72 -7.74
CA SER A 824 -9.79 -18.23 -6.80
C SER A 824 -10.83 -17.35 -7.51
N GLU A 825 -12.08 -17.80 -7.62
CA GLU A 825 -13.20 -16.95 -8.02
C GLU A 825 -13.77 -16.18 -6.82
N ALA A 826 -13.09 -15.11 -6.43
CA ALA A 826 -13.49 -14.32 -5.27
C ALA A 826 -13.79 -12.87 -5.66
N PHE A 827 -15.01 -12.59 -6.06
CA PHE A 827 -15.53 -11.22 -6.22
C PHE A 827 -16.02 -10.69 -4.87
N THR A 828 -15.07 -10.29 -4.02
CA THR A 828 -15.31 -9.86 -2.64
C THR A 828 -14.32 -8.76 -2.26
N ARG A 829 -14.46 -8.15 -1.07
CA ARG A 829 -13.59 -7.03 -0.64
C ARG A 829 -12.09 -7.34 -0.81
N PRO A 830 -11.25 -6.34 -1.15
CA PRO A 830 -9.85 -6.56 -1.53
C PRO A 830 -9.02 -7.34 -0.51
N LYS A 831 -9.24 -7.12 0.79
CA LYS A 831 -8.50 -7.81 1.86
C LYS A 831 -8.69 -9.33 1.82
N MET A 832 -9.91 -9.80 1.53
CA MET A 832 -10.20 -11.23 1.44
C MET A 832 -9.60 -11.84 0.17
N MET A 833 -9.68 -11.15 -0.97
CA MET A 833 -9.00 -11.58 -2.21
C MET A 833 -7.49 -11.76 -1.99
N ARG A 834 -6.85 -10.78 -1.34
CA ARG A 834 -5.42 -10.84 -1.01
C ARG A 834 -5.11 -11.96 -0.02
N ALA A 835 -5.95 -12.19 0.98
CA ALA A 835 -5.78 -13.29 1.93
C ALA A 835 -5.85 -14.66 1.24
N LEU A 836 -6.80 -14.87 0.33
CA LEU A 836 -6.91 -16.11 -0.46
C LEU A 836 -5.67 -16.30 -1.35
N ALA A 837 -5.22 -15.25 -2.04
CA ALA A 837 -3.98 -15.33 -2.81
C ALA A 837 -2.80 -15.73 -1.92
N LYS A 838 -2.61 -15.10 -0.75
CA LYS A 838 -1.55 -15.45 0.22
C LYS A 838 -1.69 -16.89 0.77
N SER A 839 -2.92 -17.39 0.91
CA SER A 839 -3.23 -18.73 1.43
C SER A 839 -2.81 -19.87 0.50
N GLY A 840 -2.38 -19.58 -0.73
CA GLY A 840 -1.84 -20.57 -1.68
C GLY A 840 -2.53 -20.59 -3.05
N PHE A 841 -3.64 -19.87 -3.23
CA PHE A 841 -4.31 -19.79 -4.53
C PHE A 841 -3.35 -19.27 -5.61
N THR A 842 -3.16 -20.03 -6.67
CA THR A 842 -2.13 -19.78 -7.68
C THR A 842 -2.45 -18.55 -8.53
N GLN A 843 -3.73 -18.37 -8.84
CA GLN A 843 -4.29 -17.25 -9.59
C GLN A 843 -5.53 -16.70 -8.88
N SER A 844 -5.95 -15.49 -9.25
CA SER A 844 -7.15 -14.86 -8.70
C SER A 844 -7.93 -14.15 -9.80
N TYR A 845 -9.25 -14.33 -9.80
CA TYR A 845 -10.15 -13.40 -10.48
C TYR A 845 -9.97 -11.99 -9.90
N THR A 846 -10.39 -10.98 -10.67
CA THR A 846 -10.09 -9.58 -10.38
C THR A 846 -11.30 -8.68 -10.59
N TYR A 847 -11.16 -7.40 -10.27
CA TYR A 847 -12.19 -6.40 -10.58
C TYR A 847 -12.12 -5.88 -12.02
N PHE A 848 -11.38 -6.54 -12.91
CA PHE A 848 -11.13 -6.06 -14.26
C PHE A 848 -12.42 -5.67 -15.00
N THR A 849 -13.47 -6.48 -14.92
CA THR A 849 -14.80 -6.22 -15.52
C THR A 849 -15.45 -4.90 -15.10
N TRP A 850 -15.14 -4.42 -13.89
CA TRP A 850 -15.64 -3.15 -13.33
C TRP A 850 -14.57 -2.05 -13.33
N ARG A 851 -13.53 -2.16 -14.17
CA ARG A 851 -12.54 -1.11 -14.44
C ARG A 851 -12.54 -0.85 -15.93
N ASN A 852 -13.14 0.26 -16.34
CA ASN A 852 -13.41 0.58 -17.74
C ASN A 852 -12.80 1.92 -18.16
N SER A 853 -12.72 2.89 -17.25
CA SER A 853 -12.08 4.18 -17.54
C SER A 853 -10.56 4.11 -17.45
N LYS A 854 -9.88 5.09 -18.06
CA LYS A 854 -8.42 5.22 -18.02
C LYS A 854 -7.87 5.30 -16.59
N SER A 855 -8.50 6.11 -15.72
CA SER A 855 -8.06 6.26 -14.33
C SER A 855 -8.24 4.97 -13.53
N GLU A 856 -9.40 4.33 -13.66
CA GLU A 856 -9.71 3.05 -13.01
C GLU A 856 -8.69 1.95 -13.38
N LEU A 857 -8.33 1.85 -14.66
CA LEU A 857 -7.35 0.88 -15.14
C LEU A 857 -5.94 1.19 -14.63
N ILE A 858 -5.53 2.46 -14.67
CA ILE A 858 -4.21 2.87 -14.16
C ILE A 858 -4.09 2.61 -12.66
N GLU A 859 -5.07 3.03 -11.87
CA GLU A 859 -5.09 2.84 -10.42
C GLU A 859 -5.01 1.36 -10.07
N TYR A 860 -5.88 0.54 -10.68
CA TYR A 860 -5.97 -0.87 -10.35
C TYR A 860 -4.72 -1.66 -10.74
N LEU A 861 -4.15 -1.40 -11.92
CA LEU A 861 -2.92 -2.10 -12.34
C LEU A 861 -1.70 -1.59 -11.57
N THR A 862 -1.65 -0.32 -11.18
CA THR A 862 -0.61 0.18 -10.28
C THR A 862 -0.66 -0.52 -8.92
N GLU A 863 -1.86 -0.73 -8.37
CA GLU A 863 -2.06 -1.52 -7.14
C GLU A 863 -1.51 -2.95 -7.29
N LEU A 864 -1.92 -3.66 -8.35
CA LEU A 864 -1.59 -5.08 -8.51
C LEU A 864 -0.11 -5.33 -8.84
N THR A 865 0.53 -4.44 -9.59
CA THR A 865 1.96 -4.52 -9.95
C THR A 865 2.89 -3.97 -8.86
N GLY A 866 2.33 -3.27 -7.86
CA GLY A 866 3.07 -2.73 -6.73
C GLY A 866 3.41 -3.76 -5.64
N TYR A 867 4.35 -3.41 -4.76
CA TYR A 867 4.61 -4.18 -3.55
C TYR A 867 3.52 -3.90 -2.48
N PRO A 868 3.00 -4.90 -1.75
CA PRO A 868 3.41 -6.31 -1.77
C PRO A 868 2.66 -7.20 -2.77
N ALA A 869 1.62 -6.70 -3.45
CA ALA A 869 0.73 -7.52 -4.30
C ALA A 869 1.49 -8.32 -5.37
N ARG A 870 2.51 -7.70 -6.00
CA ARG A 870 3.34 -8.33 -7.02
C ARG A 870 4.02 -9.64 -6.60
N GLU A 871 4.21 -9.83 -5.29
CA GLU A 871 4.92 -11.00 -4.75
C GLU A 871 4.03 -12.23 -4.59
N TYR A 872 2.70 -12.08 -4.61
CA TYR A 872 1.77 -13.20 -4.32
C TYR A 872 0.49 -13.20 -5.16
N PHE A 873 0.13 -12.10 -5.84
CA PHE A 873 -1.15 -11.97 -6.54
C PHE A 873 -0.93 -12.10 -8.06
N ARG A 874 -1.41 -13.20 -8.65
CA ARG A 874 -1.41 -13.41 -10.11
C ARG A 874 -2.81 -13.23 -10.67
N PRO A 875 -3.10 -12.12 -11.38
CA PRO A 875 -4.45 -11.86 -11.85
C PRO A 875 -4.81 -12.70 -13.07
N ASN A 876 -6.02 -13.27 -13.08
CA ASN A 876 -6.64 -13.85 -14.26
C ASN A 876 -7.77 -12.90 -14.73
N PHE A 877 -7.53 -12.20 -15.83
CA PHE A 877 -8.46 -11.20 -16.38
C PHE A 877 -9.49 -11.85 -17.29
N PHE A 878 -10.56 -12.39 -16.71
CA PHE A 878 -11.74 -12.76 -17.49
C PHE A 878 -12.46 -11.51 -18.02
N THR A 879 -12.74 -11.46 -19.32
CA THR A 879 -13.47 -10.35 -19.95
C THR A 879 -14.97 -10.38 -19.64
N ASN A 880 -15.51 -11.59 -19.48
CA ASN A 880 -16.88 -11.90 -19.10
C ASN A 880 -16.89 -13.26 -18.37
N THR A 881 -17.96 -13.55 -17.65
CA THR A 881 -18.25 -14.87 -17.06
C THR A 881 -19.73 -15.18 -17.25
N PRO A 882 -20.21 -16.41 -17.00
CA PRO A 882 -21.63 -16.75 -17.09
C PRO A 882 -22.53 -15.93 -16.15
N ASP A 883 -21.93 -15.34 -15.12
CA ASP A 883 -22.57 -14.48 -14.12
C ASP A 883 -22.38 -12.99 -14.36
N ILE A 884 -21.43 -12.61 -15.23
CA ILE A 884 -20.99 -11.23 -15.43
C ILE A 884 -20.91 -10.94 -16.94
N LEU A 885 -21.93 -10.26 -17.44
CA LEU A 885 -21.94 -9.49 -18.67
C LEU A 885 -21.80 -8.01 -18.29
N PRO A 886 -20.57 -7.43 -18.30
CA PRO A 886 -20.35 -6.05 -17.88
C PRO A 886 -21.18 -5.07 -18.71
N VAL A 887 -21.70 -4.02 -18.08
CA VAL A 887 -22.50 -2.97 -18.75
C VAL A 887 -21.80 -2.41 -20.00
N PHE A 888 -20.47 -2.24 -19.93
CA PHE A 888 -19.65 -1.79 -21.06
C PHE A 888 -19.83 -2.66 -22.33
N LEU A 889 -19.96 -3.99 -22.18
CA LEU A 889 -20.20 -4.90 -23.30
C LEU A 889 -21.66 -4.86 -23.78
N GLN A 890 -22.61 -4.62 -22.86
CA GLN A 890 -24.04 -4.51 -23.18
C GLN A 890 -24.29 -3.34 -24.13
N GLU A 891 -23.67 -2.18 -23.86
CA GLU A 891 -23.95 -0.92 -24.55
C GLU A 891 -23.01 -0.69 -25.74
N GLY A 892 -21.75 -1.13 -25.66
CA GLY A 892 -20.71 -0.78 -26.64
C GLY A 892 -20.63 -1.67 -27.89
N GLY A 893 -21.44 -2.73 -27.98
CA GLY A 893 -21.47 -3.63 -29.14
C GLY A 893 -20.11 -4.27 -29.47
N ARG A 894 -19.92 -4.72 -30.72
CA ARG A 894 -18.68 -5.40 -31.18
C ARG A 894 -17.39 -4.63 -30.83
N PRO A 895 -17.28 -3.29 -30.98
CA PRO A 895 -16.07 -2.56 -30.60
C PRO A 895 -15.70 -2.74 -29.12
N ALA A 896 -16.67 -2.73 -28.20
CA ALA A 896 -16.40 -2.96 -26.78
C ALA A 896 -15.79 -4.34 -26.51
N PHE A 897 -16.25 -5.40 -27.18
CA PHE A 897 -15.64 -6.73 -27.06
C PHE A 897 -14.18 -6.73 -27.50
N ARG A 898 -13.85 -6.04 -28.60
CA ARG A 898 -12.46 -5.90 -29.09
C ARG A 898 -11.59 -5.12 -28.09
N ILE A 899 -12.11 -4.02 -27.55
CA ILE A 899 -11.42 -3.21 -26.53
C ILE A 899 -11.11 -4.06 -25.29
N ARG A 900 -12.11 -4.76 -24.75
CA ARG A 900 -11.94 -5.59 -23.55
C ARG A 900 -11.03 -6.79 -23.78
N LEU A 901 -11.06 -7.39 -24.97
CA LEU A 901 -10.14 -8.45 -25.38
C LEU A 901 -8.70 -7.96 -25.37
N VAL A 902 -8.41 -6.82 -26.02
CA VAL A 902 -7.07 -6.23 -26.05
C VAL A 902 -6.60 -5.94 -24.62
N LEU A 903 -7.37 -5.18 -23.84
CA LEU A 903 -7.00 -4.82 -22.47
C LEU A 903 -6.71 -6.05 -21.60
N ALA A 904 -7.57 -7.06 -21.63
CA ALA A 904 -7.38 -8.27 -20.83
C ALA A 904 -6.08 -9.00 -21.21
N ALA A 905 -5.88 -9.20 -22.52
CA ALA A 905 -4.78 -9.99 -23.05
C ALA A 905 -3.46 -9.23 -23.17
N THR A 906 -3.39 -7.92 -22.92
CA THR A 906 -2.10 -7.20 -22.90
C THR A 906 -1.75 -6.62 -21.53
N LEU A 907 -2.72 -6.35 -20.66
CA LEU A 907 -2.43 -5.92 -19.28
C LEU A 907 -2.06 -7.11 -18.39
N SER A 908 -2.71 -8.26 -18.54
CA SER A 908 -2.41 -9.47 -17.77
C SER A 908 -1.80 -10.58 -18.62
N PRO A 909 -0.75 -11.28 -18.14
CA PRO A 909 -0.25 -12.48 -18.80
C PRO A 909 -1.21 -13.68 -18.65
N VAL A 910 -2.21 -13.62 -17.76
CA VAL A 910 -3.31 -14.60 -17.71
C VAL A 910 -4.65 -13.92 -17.90
N TYR A 911 -5.41 -14.37 -18.89
CA TYR A 911 -6.74 -13.83 -19.20
C TYR A 911 -7.68 -14.96 -19.65
N GLY A 912 -8.98 -14.69 -19.61
CA GLY A 912 -9.98 -15.65 -20.04
C GLY A 912 -11.20 -15.03 -20.72
N ILE A 913 -11.92 -15.85 -21.46
CA ILE A 913 -13.24 -15.52 -22.01
C ILE A 913 -14.21 -16.67 -21.74
N TYR A 914 -15.49 -16.34 -21.62
CA TYR A 914 -16.59 -17.32 -21.61
C TYR A 914 -17.20 -17.47 -23.00
N ASN A 915 -17.47 -18.71 -23.42
CA ASN A 915 -18.00 -19.02 -24.75
C ASN A 915 -19.21 -18.15 -25.12
N GLY A 916 -19.21 -17.62 -26.35
CA GLY A 916 -20.17 -16.62 -26.79
C GLY A 916 -19.61 -15.19 -26.75
N PHE A 917 -18.51 -14.94 -26.02
CA PHE A 917 -17.75 -13.70 -26.12
C PHE A 917 -17.22 -13.47 -27.54
N GLU A 918 -16.69 -14.51 -28.18
CA GLU A 918 -16.19 -14.43 -29.55
C GLU A 918 -17.28 -14.07 -30.56
N LEU A 919 -18.54 -14.28 -30.17
CA LEU A 919 -19.71 -13.98 -30.97
C LEU A 919 -20.33 -12.63 -30.62
N CYS A 920 -19.73 -11.87 -29.69
CA CYS A 920 -20.24 -10.60 -29.17
C CYS A 920 -21.65 -10.72 -28.55
N GLU A 921 -21.95 -11.83 -27.88
CA GLU A 921 -23.22 -12.00 -27.19
C GLU A 921 -23.35 -10.99 -26.04
N ASN A 922 -24.32 -10.08 -26.13
CA ASN A 922 -24.41 -8.95 -25.20
C ASN A 922 -25.83 -8.61 -24.73
N THR A 923 -26.79 -9.52 -24.88
CA THR A 923 -28.18 -9.29 -24.44
C THR A 923 -28.33 -9.58 -22.94
N PRO A 924 -28.55 -8.56 -22.09
CA PRO A 924 -28.67 -8.76 -20.65
C PRO A 924 -30.13 -9.02 -20.24
N ILE A 925 -30.31 -9.54 -19.03
CA ILE A 925 -31.55 -9.29 -18.29
C ILE A 925 -31.57 -7.78 -17.96
N PRO A 926 -32.64 -7.03 -18.31
CA PRO A 926 -32.65 -5.58 -18.15
C PRO A 926 -32.24 -5.10 -16.74
N GLY A 927 -31.26 -4.21 -16.68
CA GLY A 927 -30.73 -3.64 -15.43
C GLY A 927 -29.85 -4.60 -14.61
N ARG A 928 -29.41 -5.72 -15.18
CA ARG A 928 -28.54 -6.71 -14.53
C ARG A 928 -27.32 -7.00 -15.38
N GLU A 929 -26.29 -7.56 -14.76
CA GLU A 929 -25.11 -8.11 -15.43
C GLU A 929 -25.28 -9.59 -15.78
N GLU A 930 -26.50 -10.15 -15.70
CA GLU A 930 -26.78 -11.53 -16.09
C GLU A 930 -27.21 -11.59 -17.57
N TYR A 931 -26.78 -12.62 -18.30
CA TYR A 931 -27.26 -12.88 -19.67
C TYR A 931 -28.74 -13.26 -19.66
N LEU A 932 -29.49 -12.71 -20.63
CA LEU A 932 -30.82 -13.24 -20.95
C LEU A 932 -30.68 -14.63 -21.60
N HIS A 933 -31.57 -15.57 -21.26
CA HIS A 933 -31.48 -16.97 -21.70
C HIS A 933 -30.12 -17.58 -21.36
N SER A 934 -29.70 -17.38 -20.11
CA SER A 934 -28.40 -17.82 -19.61
C SER A 934 -28.21 -19.32 -19.80
N GLU A 935 -27.04 -19.70 -20.33
CA GLU A 935 -26.61 -21.07 -20.56
C GLU A 935 -26.54 -21.90 -19.26
N LYS A 936 -26.51 -21.22 -18.10
CA LYS A 936 -26.66 -21.85 -16.78
C LYS A 936 -27.99 -22.57 -16.59
N TYR A 937 -29.05 -22.18 -17.29
CA TYR A 937 -30.38 -22.76 -17.10
C TYR A 937 -30.99 -23.35 -18.38
N GLU A 938 -30.29 -23.25 -19.51
CA GLU A 938 -30.79 -23.68 -20.83
C GLU A 938 -29.71 -24.38 -21.64
N TYR A 939 -30.13 -25.31 -22.51
CA TYR A 939 -29.28 -25.79 -23.60
C TYR A 939 -29.22 -24.71 -24.68
N LYS A 940 -28.00 -24.31 -25.05
CA LYS A 940 -27.80 -23.33 -26.12
C LYS A 940 -27.06 -23.98 -27.27
N VAL A 941 -27.52 -23.71 -28.49
CA VAL A 941 -26.83 -24.09 -29.72
C VAL A 941 -26.34 -22.81 -30.37
N TRP A 942 -25.06 -22.78 -30.72
CA TRP A 942 -24.41 -21.59 -31.24
C TRP A 942 -24.12 -21.74 -32.73
N ASP A 943 -24.45 -20.70 -33.50
CA ASP A 943 -23.85 -20.50 -34.83
C ASP A 943 -22.49 -19.83 -34.63
N TRP A 944 -21.45 -20.66 -34.51
CA TRP A 944 -20.08 -20.22 -34.24
C TRP A 944 -19.50 -19.35 -35.36
N ASP A 945 -20.06 -19.40 -36.57
CA ASP A 945 -19.59 -18.65 -37.73
C ASP A 945 -20.48 -17.46 -38.06
N ARG A 946 -21.40 -17.08 -37.16
CA ARG A 946 -22.30 -15.94 -37.38
C ARG A 946 -21.51 -14.67 -37.74
N PRO A 947 -21.96 -13.89 -38.75
CA PRO A 947 -21.28 -12.67 -39.16
C PRO A 947 -21.10 -11.68 -38.00
N GLY A 948 -19.94 -11.03 -37.92
CA GLY A 948 -19.62 -10.06 -36.87
C GLY A 948 -18.90 -10.64 -35.65
N ASN A 949 -18.58 -11.94 -35.64
CA ASN A 949 -17.71 -12.53 -34.63
C ASN A 949 -16.28 -11.93 -34.65
N ILE A 950 -15.55 -12.12 -33.56
CA ILE A 950 -14.18 -11.61 -33.34
C ILE A 950 -13.16 -12.74 -33.17
N LYS A 951 -13.45 -13.93 -33.72
CA LYS A 951 -12.55 -15.10 -33.64
C LYS A 951 -11.15 -14.81 -34.16
N ASP A 952 -11.05 -14.07 -35.27
CA ASP A 952 -9.75 -13.73 -35.85
C ASP A 952 -8.96 -12.74 -35.00
N ASP A 953 -9.62 -11.77 -34.34
CA ASP A 953 -8.97 -10.84 -33.40
C ASP A 953 -8.36 -11.63 -32.22
N ILE A 954 -9.10 -12.60 -31.67
CA ILE A 954 -8.62 -13.48 -30.60
C ILE A 954 -7.39 -14.28 -31.05
N ALA A 955 -7.47 -14.91 -32.23
CA ALA A 955 -6.39 -15.72 -32.77
C ALA A 955 -5.12 -14.88 -33.04
N VAL A 956 -5.27 -13.66 -33.55
CA VAL A 956 -4.15 -12.72 -33.74
C VAL A 956 -3.52 -12.36 -32.39
N LEU A 957 -4.33 -11.98 -31.41
CA LEU A 957 -3.83 -11.49 -30.13
C LEU A 957 -3.13 -12.60 -29.32
N ASN A 958 -3.67 -13.82 -29.32
CA ASN A 958 -3.02 -14.95 -28.65
C ASN A 958 -1.70 -15.34 -29.33
N ARG A 959 -1.64 -15.33 -30.67
CA ARG A 959 -0.35 -15.49 -31.37
C ARG A 959 0.62 -14.36 -31.01
N PHE A 960 0.14 -13.11 -30.96
CA PHE A 960 0.97 -11.96 -30.61
C PHE A 960 1.56 -12.09 -29.20
N ARG A 961 0.74 -12.48 -28.20
CA ARG A 961 1.19 -12.77 -26.83
C ARG A 961 2.27 -13.86 -26.77
N ARG A 962 2.08 -14.97 -27.50
CA ARG A 962 3.06 -16.08 -27.52
C ARG A 962 4.42 -15.69 -28.10
N HIS A 963 4.46 -14.76 -29.06
CA HIS A 963 5.70 -14.31 -29.70
C HIS A 963 6.37 -13.11 -29.00
N ASN A 964 5.73 -12.51 -28.00
CA ASN A 964 6.24 -11.33 -27.31
C ASN A 964 6.40 -11.61 -25.81
N PRO A 965 7.62 -11.97 -25.34
CA PRO A 965 7.91 -12.22 -23.92
C PRO A 965 7.46 -11.11 -22.98
N ALA A 966 7.45 -9.85 -23.42
CA ALA A 966 6.97 -8.73 -22.61
C ALA A 966 5.49 -8.88 -22.17
N LEU A 967 4.66 -9.61 -22.93
CA LEU A 967 3.26 -9.88 -22.58
C LEU A 967 3.09 -11.13 -21.70
N GLN A 968 4.16 -11.87 -21.43
CA GLN A 968 4.18 -13.07 -20.59
C GLN A 968 4.54 -12.76 -19.13
N GLU A 969 4.98 -11.54 -18.87
CA GLU A 969 5.28 -11.00 -17.55
C GLU A 969 4.17 -10.06 -17.08
N PHE A 970 4.05 -9.86 -15.76
CA PHE A 970 2.99 -9.01 -15.19
C PHE A 970 3.52 -7.64 -14.70
N VAL A 971 4.65 -7.62 -14.00
CA VAL A 971 5.15 -6.45 -13.26
C VAL A 971 5.91 -5.44 -14.12
N ASN A 972 6.10 -5.75 -15.41
CA ASN A 972 6.89 -4.96 -16.35
C ASN A 972 6.07 -3.88 -17.10
N LEU A 973 4.96 -3.44 -16.51
CA LEU A 973 4.02 -2.49 -17.09
C LEU A 973 4.42 -1.04 -16.78
N ARG A 974 4.36 -0.19 -17.81
CA ARG A 974 4.49 1.27 -17.67
C ARG A 974 3.39 1.98 -18.45
N PHE A 975 2.62 2.84 -17.78
CA PHE A 975 1.69 3.74 -18.44
C PHE A 975 2.42 4.91 -19.11
N LEU A 976 1.98 5.27 -20.31
CA LEU A 976 2.54 6.35 -21.11
C LEU A 976 1.64 7.58 -21.03
N ALA A 977 2.25 8.76 -21.14
CA ALA A 977 1.52 10.02 -21.10
C ALA A 977 0.68 10.20 -22.38
N CYS A 978 -0.60 10.53 -22.19
CA CYS A 978 -1.56 10.90 -23.22
C CYS A 978 -2.63 11.82 -22.59
N ASN A 979 -3.11 12.80 -23.36
CA ASN A 979 -4.01 13.86 -22.91
C ASN A 979 -5.48 13.47 -22.99
N ASP A 980 -5.89 12.68 -23.99
CA ASP A 980 -7.28 12.27 -24.17
C ASP A 980 -7.68 11.29 -23.05
N PRO A 981 -8.76 11.54 -22.29
CA PRO A 981 -9.23 10.63 -21.25
C PRO A 981 -9.71 9.27 -21.79
N ASN A 982 -10.07 9.18 -23.07
CA ASN A 982 -10.48 7.94 -23.73
C ASN A 982 -9.32 7.19 -24.37
N ILE A 983 -8.13 7.79 -24.48
CA ILE A 983 -6.93 7.07 -24.94
C ILE A 983 -6.12 6.58 -23.75
N LEU A 984 -5.97 5.27 -23.64
CA LEU A 984 -5.04 4.61 -22.72
C LEU A 984 -3.82 4.11 -23.49
N ALA A 985 -2.63 4.56 -23.10
CA ALA A 985 -1.36 4.11 -23.68
C ALA A 985 -0.45 3.51 -22.60
N TYR A 986 0.19 2.39 -22.91
CA TYR A 986 1.16 1.75 -22.03
C TYR A 986 2.17 0.93 -22.84
N CYS A 987 3.32 0.66 -22.24
CA CYS A 987 4.27 -0.31 -22.76
C CYS A 987 4.59 -1.40 -21.73
N LYS A 988 4.99 -2.55 -22.25
CA LYS A 988 5.56 -3.66 -21.49
C LYS A 988 6.90 -4.02 -22.10
N THR A 989 7.92 -4.18 -21.28
CA THR A 989 9.29 -4.50 -21.72
C THR A 989 9.74 -5.75 -20.99
N SER A 990 10.21 -6.78 -21.69
CA SER A 990 10.70 -8.02 -21.06
C SER A 990 11.86 -7.72 -20.10
N MET A 991 12.06 -8.58 -19.10
CA MET A 991 13.14 -8.39 -18.10
C MET A 991 14.54 -8.28 -18.71
N ASP A 992 14.80 -8.99 -19.81
CA ASP A 992 16.05 -8.91 -20.58
C ASP A 992 16.15 -7.67 -21.51
N ARG A 993 15.06 -6.89 -21.58
CA ARG A 993 14.87 -5.71 -22.44
C ARG A 993 14.98 -5.99 -23.95
N ALA A 994 14.89 -7.25 -24.37
CA ALA A 994 14.98 -7.63 -25.78
C ALA A 994 13.64 -7.47 -26.53
N ASN A 995 12.51 -7.44 -25.83
CA ASN A 995 11.18 -7.31 -26.41
C ASN A 995 10.40 -6.18 -25.71
N THR A 996 9.86 -5.26 -26.51
CA THR A 996 8.98 -4.18 -26.04
C THR A 996 7.71 -4.18 -26.84
N VAL A 997 6.57 -4.15 -26.16
CA VAL A 997 5.25 -4.00 -26.75
C VAL A 997 4.64 -2.68 -26.30
N ILE A 998 4.14 -1.90 -27.25
CA ILE A 998 3.38 -0.68 -27.00
C ILE A 998 1.92 -0.97 -27.34
N VAL A 999 1.02 -0.57 -26.46
CA VAL A 999 -0.42 -0.73 -26.65
C VAL A 999 -1.07 0.64 -26.47
N VAL A 1000 -1.87 1.04 -27.46
CA VAL A 1000 -2.68 2.26 -27.43
C VAL A 1000 -4.12 1.84 -27.71
N VAL A 1001 -5.03 2.15 -26.79
CA VAL A 1001 -6.43 1.71 -26.84
C VAL A 1001 -7.34 2.92 -26.74
N ASN A 1002 -8.32 2.99 -27.65
CA ASN A 1002 -9.47 3.87 -27.51
C ASN A 1002 -10.51 3.16 -26.63
N LEU A 1003 -10.84 3.76 -25.49
CA LEU A 1003 -11.78 3.25 -24.50
C LEU A 1003 -13.24 3.65 -24.82
N ASP A 1004 -13.47 4.58 -25.75
CA ASP A 1004 -14.81 4.88 -26.27
C ASP A 1004 -15.16 3.89 -27.40
N PRO A 1005 -16.16 3.00 -27.22
CA PRO A 1005 -16.57 2.06 -28.26
C PRO A 1005 -17.40 2.71 -29.40
N HIS A 1006 -17.70 4.01 -29.32
CA HIS A 1006 -18.62 4.68 -30.24
C HIS A 1006 -17.94 5.73 -31.13
N SER A 1007 -16.96 6.46 -30.62
CA SER A 1007 -16.36 7.60 -31.32
C SER A 1007 -14.88 7.36 -31.66
N PRO A 1008 -14.39 7.87 -32.81
CA PRO A 1008 -12.97 7.90 -33.10
C PRO A 1008 -12.26 8.91 -32.19
N HIS A 1009 -11.11 8.50 -31.65
CA HIS A 1009 -10.25 9.34 -30.82
C HIS A 1009 -8.84 9.43 -31.40
N GLU A 1010 -8.14 10.51 -31.09
CA GLU A 1010 -6.78 10.73 -31.55
C GLU A 1010 -5.95 11.45 -30.50
N ASP A 1011 -4.72 10.99 -30.28
CA ASP A 1011 -3.79 11.64 -29.37
C ASP A 1011 -2.33 11.43 -29.79
N THR A 1012 -1.44 12.26 -29.25
CA THR A 1012 0.01 12.11 -29.38
C THR A 1012 0.57 11.47 -28.12
N VAL A 1013 1.20 10.30 -28.26
CA VAL A 1013 1.79 9.53 -27.17
C VAL A 1013 3.30 9.70 -27.19
N GLU A 1014 3.89 9.94 -26.02
CA GLU A 1014 5.35 9.94 -25.83
C GLU A 1014 5.86 8.51 -25.59
N LEU A 1015 6.66 8.01 -26.53
CA LEU A 1015 7.33 6.73 -26.46
C LEU A 1015 8.73 6.89 -25.83
N PRO A 1016 9.10 6.10 -24.82
CA PRO A 1016 10.41 6.18 -24.16
C PRO A 1016 11.51 5.48 -25.00
N ILE A 1017 11.71 5.95 -26.23
CA ILE A 1017 12.58 5.30 -27.23
C ILE A 1017 14.04 5.16 -26.79
N THR A 1018 14.54 6.07 -25.94
CA THR A 1018 15.89 6.01 -25.39
C THR A 1018 16.07 4.82 -24.45
N GLU A 1019 15.03 4.46 -23.70
CA GLU A 1019 15.04 3.28 -22.83
C GLU A 1019 14.96 1.98 -23.63
N PHE A 1020 14.42 2.03 -24.86
CA PHE A 1020 14.45 0.92 -25.82
C PHE A 1020 15.80 0.80 -26.55
N GLY A 1021 16.79 1.64 -26.22
CA GLY A 1021 18.08 1.67 -26.90
C GLY A 1021 18.08 2.37 -28.26
N ILE A 1022 17.02 3.13 -28.57
CA ILE A 1022 16.87 3.88 -29.83
C ILE A 1022 17.27 5.33 -29.58
N SER A 1023 18.20 5.86 -30.37
CA SER A 1023 18.59 7.27 -30.26
C SER A 1023 17.49 8.21 -30.76
N THR A 1024 17.43 9.42 -30.21
CA THR A 1024 16.38 10.41 -30.53
C THR A 1024 16.32 10.81 -32.00
N ASP A 1025 17.44 10.68 -32.72
CA ASP A 1025 17.55 11.02 -34.15
C ASP A 1025 17.31 9.83 -35.08
N ALA A 1026 17.29 8.60 -34.55
CA ALA A 1026 17.13 7.38 -35.32
C ALA A 1026 15.69 7.21 -35.83
N THR A 1027 15.57 6.59 -37.00
CA THR A 1027 14.30 6.07 -37.52
C THR A 1027 14.11 4.64 -37.02
N TYR A 1028 12.90 4.31 -36.61
CA TYR A 1028 12.51 2.96 -36.18
C TYR A 1028 11.16 2.61 -36.78
N THR A 1029 10.76 1.34 -36.68
CA THR A 1029 9.47 0.87 -37.17
C THR A 1029 8.61 0.36 -36.01
N LEU A 1030 7.31 0.64 -36.08
CA LEU A 1030 6.29 0.01 -35.25
C LEU A 1030 5.53 -1.01 -36.11
N ASP A 1031 5.59 -2.28 -35.73
CA ASP A 1031 4.85 -3.35 -36.41
C ASP A 1031 3.49 -3.55 -35.74
N GLU A 1032 2.41 -3.27 -36.47
CA GLU A 1032 1.04 -3.36 -35.96
C GLU A 1032 0.55 -4.82 -35.92
N ALA A 1033 0.12 -5.28 -34.74
CA ALA A 1033 -0.29 -6.68 -34.53
C ALA A 1033 -1.50 -7.12 -35.39
N PHE A 1034 -2.53 -6.28 -35.51
CA PHE A 1034 -3.78 -6.63 -36.21
C PHE A 1034 -3.69 -6.51 -37.74
N THR A 1035 -2.90 -5.57 -38.25
CA THR A 1035 -2.81 -5.27 -39.70
C THR A 1035 -1.56 -5.86 -40.34
N GLY A 1036 -0.53 -6.19 -39.55
CA GLY A 1036 0.80 -6.57 -40.03
C GLY A 1036 1.58 -5.43 -40.69
N ARG A 1037 1.10 -4.18 -40.58
CA ARG A 1037 1.73 -3.01 -41.19
C ARG A 1037 2.93 -2.56 -40.36
N ALA A 1038 4.06 -2.35 -41.03
CA ALA A 1038 5.22 -1.65 -40.46
C ALA A 1038 5.07 -0.14 -40.69
N VAL A 1039 5.03 0.64 -39.61
CA VAL A 1039 4.91 2.10 -39.64
C VAL A 1039 6.28 2.71 -39.32
N ALA A 1040 6.83 3.49 -40.24
CA ALA A 1040 8.09 4.20 -40.00
C ALA A 1040 7.87 5.40 -39.07
N CYS A 1041 8.64 5.45 -37.99
CA CYS A 1041 8.58 6.45 -36.94
C CYS A 1041 9.93 7.15 -36.76
N ARG A 1042 9.89 8.36 -36.23
CA ARG A 1042 11.08 9.13 -35.82
C ARG A 1042 10.75 9.97 -34.60
N GLY A 1043 11.67 10.02 -33.63
CA GLY A 1043 11.49 10.73 -32.37
C GLY A 1043 10.49 10.04 -31.42
N SER A 1044 10.35 10.60 -30.22
CA SER A 1044 9.55 10.01 -29.14
C SER A 1044 8.04 10.19 -29.32
N TYR A 1045 7.59 11.26 -29.97
CA TYR A 1045 6.16 11.61 -30.05
C TYR A 1045 5.51 11.02 -31.29
N GLN A 1046 4.55 10.10 -31.12
CA GLN A 1046 3.81 9.47 -32.20
C GLN A 1046 2.31 9.75 -32.07
N ARG A 1047 1.66 10.13 -33.17
CA ARG A 1047 0.22 10.42 -33.22
C ARG A 1047 -0.54 9.15 -33.60
N PHE A 1048 -1.55 8.80 -32.81
CA PHE A 1048 -2.40 7.63 -33.00
C PHE A 1048 -3.84 8.07 -33.20
N HIS A 1049 -4.45 7.61 -34.30
CA HIS A 1049 -5.87 7.78 -34.58
C HIS A 1049 -6.55 6.41 -34.55
N LEU A 1050 -7.54 6.24 -33.66
CA LEU A 1050 -8.19 4.96 -33.39
C LEU A 1050 -9.71 5.09 -33.58
N ASP A 1051 -10.20 4.47 -34.65
CA ASP A 1051 -11.63 4.41 -34.98
C ASP A 1051 -12.24 3.07 -34.52
N PRO A 1052 -13.32 3.08 -33.71
CA PRO A 1052 -14.03 1.87 -33.31
C PRO A 1052 -14.71 1.09 -34.45
N ALA A 1053 -14.98 1.72 -35.61
CA ALA A 1053 -15.78 1.18 -36.71
C ALA A 1053 -15.21 -0.06 -37.43
#